data_AF-A0A518E349-F1
#
_entry.id   AF-A0A518E349-F1
#
_cell.length_a   1.000
_cell.length_b   1.000
_cell.length_c   1.000
_cell.angle_alpha   90.00
_cell.angle_beta   90.00
_cell.angle_gamma   90.00
#
_symmetry.space_group_name_H-M   'P 1'
#
loop_
_entity.id
_entity.type
_entity.pdbx_description
1 polymer ?
#
loop_
_entity_poly.entity_id
_entity_poly.type
_entity_poly.pdbx_seq_one_letter_code
_entity_poly.pdbx_strand_id
1 'polypeptide(L)'
;MPAAVRNLLWLLLLLAASPVWAEKHTGVLNIKPAEISSDASVKYDYPIVYVRSPRWVEDRGEQRPARWAEFAHAFSVTPGSDLMLLYPDGKEELLVAGGEGAVQDPYVSFDGETVYYTHFHQATSEPNAAGADIYRIHVPSRKIVQLTKQEFAPSYPGEDQRYGVYHMHPCPVPGGRVAFVSSRNGYLPSPKSYPQISMQLHTMDDDGQNLETIGHFNLAGALHPVILKDGRLLFSSLENMGLRNYILWGIWSIHPDGSNWAPVVSALHGHSSPSAWHFQTQLSDENVVVELYYNQNQKGFGSLFRIPPTAPAGESAFGPGDIADERNPGWDFLGYNGKSFRVPFTPNGMTSLTPWIRTNDFPAWPADAADENSPRIGKVTHPCGAPDNHLLLSWTLGPIGGSAGAVRPHMGPQPIDSGIYLVKNAEATTEPGQMLLIKNDPKYNEQWPRPLVSYQRVYGVAEPKNLSRKTPPQHAEQLPPGTPFGLVGTSSFYKRESAPMGQVEPGSVTSTFPKNYRGQSWNPYDSEFTGTIWNWQGQGSDAGRYDNSDIHAVRILAFEPNASTKAAGNRYGYPAFSNHAMERLRILGEVPLRKFQGEQQPLDPDGNPDTSFLARIPADVAFTFQTIDRRGMVLNMAQTWHQVRPGEARQDCGGCHAHSQQPTLFEDTIAATPNYEVFDLTDRTPLLTSPENDASGQRWDADNATGLRYVDGPQDVEYHRDIKPIFARSCVACHSGKTGKAAAGLVLDDDETLIDNLPGTYFRLAEDQRARFSPRRLEARNNGEQYVVRDLFHRHMGSHYVWKFQSRRSLLAWKIFGERLDGWDNDEIPSEFVGPTDPRRKLLHLPGGEAPTAEHRLYLGDIDFTGSIMPPPAAVAQGKAAALSDEDRRTIVRWIDLGCPIDLANLAVPKAGERIASGFLDDDQRPTLTLAQPARIQTQPLQSILIGMHDYNSGLDLDSFEVTADFPVNGAPAGENLASQFQSLPGYRWELKLDQPLALQQGKVVVLIKDQQGNQSQIDRVFTQSGK
;
A
#
# COMPACT_ATOMS: atom_id res chain seq x y z
N MET A 1 -13.10 -51.47 12.33
CA MET A 1 -14.13 -51.46 11.26
C MET A 1 -13.43 -51.66 9.91
N PRO A 2 -13.96 -52.46 8.97
CA PRO A 2 -13.23 -52.78 7.73
C PRO A 2 -13.17 -51.57 6.80
N ALA A 3 -12.05 -51.40 6.10
CA ALA A 3 -11.76 -50.28 5.19
C ALA A 3 -12.84 -50.01 4.12
N ALA A 4 -13.68 -51.01 3.80
CA ALA A 4 -14.79 -50.87 2.86
C ALA A 4 -15.93 -49.96 3.36
N VAL A 5 -16.14 -49.82 4.67
CA VAL A 5 -17.21 -48.95 5.23
C VAL A 5 -16.74 -47.48 5.32
N ARG A 6 -15.43 -47.25 5.41
CA ARG A 6 -14.84 -45.90 5.47
C ARG A 6 -14.86 -45.20 4.11
N ASN A 7 -14.69 -45.95 3.01
CA ASN A 7 -14.75 -45.39 1.65
C ASN A 7 -16.18 -45.11 1.18
N LEU A 8 -17.19 -45.83 1.70
CA LEU A 8 -18.59 -45.57 1.35
C LEU A 8 -19.15 -44.32 2.03
N LEU A 9 -18.69 -43.99 3.24
CA LEU A 9 -19.03 -42.73 3.92
C LEU A 9 -18.34 -41.51 3.30
N TRP A 10 -17.12 -41.66 2.76
CA TRP A 10 -16.45 -40.60 2.00
C TRP A 10 -17.10 -40.36 0.63
N LEU A 11 -17.59 -41.41 -0.05
CA LEU A 11 -18.34 -41.23 -1.31
C LEU A 11 -19.72 -40.59 -1.10
N LEU A 12 -20.38 -40.84 0.03
CA LEU A 12 -21.69 -40.23 0.36
C LEU A 12 -21.56 -38.78 0.89
N LEU A 13 -20.42 -38.41 1.49
CA LEU A 13 -20.12 -37.01 1.86
C LEU A 13 -19.62 -36.17 0.66
N LEU A 14 -19.03 -36.79 -0.36
CA LEU A 14 -18.67 -36.12 -1.62
C LEU A 14 -19.86 -35.88 -2.57
N LEU A 15 -21.03 -36.48 -2.30
CA LEU A 15 -22.24 -36.29 -3.10
C LEU A 15 -23.17 -35.16 -2.60
N ALA A 16 -22.80 -34.45 -1.51
CA ALA A 16 -23.52 -33.28 -1.01
C ALA A 16 -22.84 -31.93 -1.34
N ALA A 17 -21.76 -31.94 -2.10
CA ALA A 17 -21.11 -30.74 -2.63
C ALA A 17 -20.81 -30.95 -4.12
N SER A 18 -21.85 -31.19 -4.91
CA SER A 18 -21.72 -31.01 -6.36
C SER A 18 -21.47 -29.53 -6.61
N PRO A 19 -20.43 -29.12 -7.36
CA PRO A 19 -20.43 -27.79 -7.94
C PRO A 19 -21.70 -27.73 -8.80
N VAL A 20 -22.61 -26.81 -8.48
CA VAL A 20 -23.71 -26.51 -9.37
C VAL A 20 -23.05 -25.96 -10.63
N TRP A 21 -22.96 -26.82 -11.66
CA TRP A 21 -22.45 -26.43 -12.96
C TRP A 21 -23.27 -25.25 -13.45
N ALA A 22 -22.58 -24.23 -13.97
CA ALA A 22 -23.19 -23.10 -14.65
C ALA A 22 -23.94 -23.57 -15.92
N GLU A 23 -25.15 -24.13 -15.73
CA GLU A 23 -26.18 -24.02 -16.75
C GLU A 23 -26.39 -22.53 -17.01
N LYS A 24 -26.48 -22.14 -18.28
CA LYS A 24 -26.99 -20.80 -18.64
C LYS A 24 -28.26 -20.61 -17.84
N HIS A 25 -28.30 -19.66 -16.91
CA HIS A 25 -29.54 -19.33 -16.20
C HIS A 25 -30.57 -18.92 -17.26
N THR A 26 -31.49 -19.84 -17.59
CA THR A 26 -32.58 -19.66 -18.55
C THR A 26 -33.90 -19.31 -17.87
N GLY A 27 -33.89 -19.12 -16.54
CA GLY A 27 -35.06 -18.76 -15.73
C GLY A 27 -35.02 -17.31 -15.26
N VAL A 28 -36.20 -16.80 -14.90
CA VAL A 28 -36.36 -15.48 -14.28
C VAL A 28 -35.91 -15.56 -12.81
N LEU A 29 -34.95 -14.74 -12.43
CA LEU A 29 -34.43 -14.66 -11.06
C LEU A 29 -35.43 -13.98 -10.12
N ASN A 30 -35.55 -14.50 -8.90
CA ASN A 30 -36.37 -13.86 -7.87
C ASN A 30 -35.61 -12.65 -7.28
N ILE A 31 -36.14 -11.45 -7.53
CA ILE A 31 -35.60 -10.18 -7.01
C ILE A 31 -36.41 -9.62 -5.84
N LYS A 32 -37.29 -10.42 -5.23
CA LYS A 32 -38.16 -10.01 -4.12
C LYS A 32 -37.78 -10.79 -2.86
N PRO A 33 -36.82 -10.27 -2.06
CA PRO A 33 -36.56 -10.77 -0.71
C PRO A 33 -37.86 -10.81 0.10
N ALA A 34 -38.09 -11.91 0.83
CA ALA A 34 -39.22 -12.01 1.75
C ALA A 34 -38.94 -11.19 3.02
N GLU A 35 -39.99 -10.68 3.68
CA GLU A 35 -39.86 -10.03 4.99
C GLU A 35 -39.21 -11.00 5.99
N ILE A 36 -38.29 -10.51 6.83
CA ILE A 36 -37.62 -11.33 7.85
C ILE A 36 -38.63 -12.02 8.78
N SER A 37 -39.77 -11.38 9.05
CA SER A 37 -40.86 -11.93 9.86
C SER A 37 -41.51 -13.19 9.27
N SER A 38 -41.28 -13.49 7.99
CA SER A 38 -41.78 -14.68 7.32
C SER A 38 -40.96 -15.95 7.61
N ASP A 39 -39.71 -15.83 8.08
CA ASP A 39 -38.86 -16.97 8.47
C ASP A 39 -38.67 -17.01 10.00
N ALA A 40 -39.55 -17.75 10.67
CA ALA A 40 -39.51 -17.91 12.13
C ALA A 40 -38.26 -18.65 12.67
N SER A 41 -37.43 -19.24 11.81
CA SER A 41 -36.19 -19.88 12.23
C SER A 41 -35.00 -18.92 12.31
N VAL A 42 -35.15 -17.68 11.82
CA VAL A 42 -34.17 -16.61 12.03
C VAL A 42 -34.43 -15.95 13.38
N LYS A 43 -33.42 -15.96 14.24
CA LYS A 43 -33.50 -15.35 15.57
C LYS A 43 -33.11 -13.87 15.51
N TYR A 44 -34.05 -13.02 15.13
CA TYR A 44 -33.90 -11.56 15.15
C TYR A 44 -34.42 -10.98 16.47
N ASP A 45 -33.59 -11.02 17.52
CA ASP A 45 -33.94 -10.62 18.88
C ASP A 45 -33.19 -9.37 19.38
N TYR A 46 -32.60 -8.60 18.48
CA TYR A 46 -31.71 -7.48 18.80
C TYR A 46 -32.01 -6.24 17.95
N PRO A 47 -31.80 -5.02 18.48
CA PRO A 47 -31.86 -3.80 17.68
C PRO A 47 -30.70 -3.71 16.67
N ILE A 48 -30.89 -2.94 15.60
CA ILE A 48 -29.87 -2.61 14.61
C ILE A 48 -29.62 -1.11 14.63
N VAL A 49 -28.36 -0.72 14.74
CA VAL A 49 -27.92 0.66 14.50
C VAL A 49 -27.51 0.79 13.05
N TYR A 50 -27.92 1.86 12.38
CA TYR A 50 -27.62 2.09 10.97
C TYR A 50 -27.63 3.58 10.65
N VAL A 51 -27.13 3.94 9.47
CA VAL A 51 -27.19 5.32 8.95
C VAL A 51 -28.34 5.43 7.96
N ARG A 52 -29.18 6.43 8.15
CA ARG A 52 -30.28 6.79 7.26
C ARG A 52 -29.94 8.06 6.49
N SER A 53 -29.56 7.92 5.23
CA SER A 53 -29.30 9.06 4.33
C SER A 53 -30.56 9.42 3.55
N PRO A 54 -30.88 10.72 3.33
CA PRO A 54 -31.85 11.11 2.32
C PRO A 54 -31.52 10.46 0.98
N ARG A 55 -32.53 10.05 0.21
CA ARG A 55 -32.33 9.48 -1.14
C ARG A 55 -32.03 10.55 -2.20
N TRP A 56 -32.59 11.73 -1.96
CA TRP A 56 -32.45 12.91 -2.79
C TRP A 56 -32.06 14.10 -1.92
N VAL A 57 -31.22 14.96 -2.47
CA VAL A 57 -30.82 16.23 -1.85
C VAL A 57 -31.02 17.37 -2.83
N GLU A 58 -31.32 18.55 -2.31
CA GLU A 58 -31.33 19.78 -3.09
C GLU A 58 -29.91 20.35 -3.15
N ASP A 59 -29.38 20.53 -4.35
CA ASP A 59 -28.06 21.13 -4.60
C ASP A 59 -28.22 22.22 -5.68
N ARG A 60 -27.95 23.48 -5.31
CA ARG A 60 -28.11 24.67 -6.17
C ARG A 60 -29.51 24.81 -6.81
N GLY A 61 -30.56 24.46 -6.06
CA GLY A 61 -31.95 24.54 -6.52
C GLY A 61 -32.39 23.39 -7.43
N GLU A 62 -31.55 22.38 -7.63
CA GLU A 62 -31.87 21.16 -8.37
C GLU A 62 -31.92 19.95 -7.42
N GLN A 63 -32.88 19.05 -7.62
CA GLN A 63 -32.89 17.74 -6.95
C GLN A 63 -31.81 16.83 -7.55
N ARG A 64 -30.92 16.31 -6.71
CA ARG A 64 -29.84 15.38 -7.09
C ARG A 64 -29.88 14.11 -6.23
N PRO A 65 -29.46 12.95 -6.78
CA PRO A 65 -29.32 11.74 -5.99
C PRO A 65 -28.32 11.94 -4.84
N ALA A 66 -28.54 11.22 -3.75
CA ALA A 66 -27.62 11.18 -2.62
C ALA A 66 -26.21 10.70 -3.03
N ARG A 67 -25.21 11.21 -2.31
CA ARG A 67 -23.82 10.77 -2.39
C ARG A 67 -23.64 9.49 -1.54
N TRP A 68 -22.67 8.68 -1.91
CA TRP A 68 -22.33 7.43 -1.23
C TRP A 68 -20.82 7.40 -1.00
N ALA A 69 -20.41 7.26 0.26
CA ALA A 69 -18.99 7.21 0.60
C ALA A 69 -18.43 5.83 0.26
N GLU A 70 -17.32 5.81 -0.47
CA GLU A 70 -16.64 4.62 -0.92
C GLU A 70 -15.13 4.92 -1.01
N PHE A 71 -14.26 3.92 -1.19
CA PHE A 71 -12.81 4.10 -1.09
C PHE A 71 -12.24 5.30 -1.88
N ALA A 72 -12.78 5.62 -3.07
CA ALA A 72 -12.24 6.72 -3.88
C ALA A 72 -12.79 8.11 -3.50
N HIS A 73 -14.00 8.16 -2.95
CA HIS A 73 -14.69 9.37 -2.51
C HIS A 73 -15.14 9.24 -1.05
N ALA A 74 -14.20 8.88 -0.17
CA ALA A 74 -14.48 8.56 1.23
C ALA A 74 -15.06 9.76 2.02
N PHE A 75 -14.86 10.99 1.53
CA PHE A 75 -15.37 12.20 2.18
C PHE A 75 -16.68 12.70 1.55
N SER A 76 -17.21 11.98 0.55
CA SER A 76 -18.43 12.33 -0.18
C SER A 76 -19.67 11.86 0.56
N VAL A 77 -20.14 12.71 1.45
CA VAL A 77 -21.27 12.39 2.32
C VAL A 77 -22.51 13.20 1.96
N THR A 78 -23.68 12.66 2.30
CA THR A 78 -24.98 13.31 2.05
C THR A 78 -25.39 14.08 3.31
N PRO A 79 -25.64 15.41 3.23
CA PRO A 79 -26.15 16.19 4.35
C PRO A 79 -27.43 15.58 4.94
N GLY A 80 -27.57 15.63 6.26
CA GLY A 80 -28.73 15.07 6.95
C GLY A 80 -28.76 13.54 7.02
N SER A 81 -27.61 12.87 6.87
CA SER A 81 -27.50 11.44 7.13
C SER A 81 -27.49 11.19 8.65
N ASP A 82 -28.55 10.53 9.13
CA ASP A 82 -28.83 10.36 10.56
C ASP A 82 -28.33 9.01 11.09
N LEU A 83 -27.93 8.96 12.37
CA LEU A 83 -27.75 7.70 13.09
C LEU A 83 -29.08 7.24 13.69
N MET A 84 -29.49 6.04 13.35
CA MET A 84 -30.80 5.48 13.71
C MET A 84 -30.65 4.19 14.50
N LEU A 85 -31.68 3.88 15.30
CA LEU A 85 -31.87 2.62 15.99
C LEU A 85 -33.17 1.98 15.50
N LEU A 86 -33.08 0.78 14.93
CA LEU A 86 -34.20 -0.04 14.47
C LEU A 86 -34.43 -1.19 15.44
N TYR A 87 -35.64 -1.30 15.98
CA TYR A 87 -36.03 -2.40 16.86
C TYR A 87 -36.58 -3.60 16.06
N PRO A 88 -36.57 -4.83 16.61
CA PRO A 88 -37.10 -6.02 15.92
C PRO A 88 -38.57 -5.93 15.49
N ASP A 89 -39.37 -5.11 16.16
CA ASP A 89 -40.78 -4.86 15.83
C ASP A 89 -40.98 -3.85 14.69
N GLY A 90 -39.89 -3.33 14.11
CA GLY A 90 -39.89 -2.33 13.05
C GLY A 90 -39.96 -0.89 13.55
N LYS A 91 -40.02 -0.64 14.86
CA LYS A 91 -39.97 0.73 15.40
C LYS A 91 -38.59 1.35 15.17
N GLU A 92 -38.55 2.63 14.83
CA GLU A 92 -37.32 3.39 14.65
C GLU A 92 -37.19 4.51 15.69
N GLU A 93 -35.94 4.82 16.05
CA GLU A 93 -35.58 5.94 16.91
C GLU A 93 -34.36 6.67 16.34
N LEU A 94 -34.42 8.00 16.32
CA LEU A 94 -33.28 8.85 15.96
C LEU A 94 -32.32 8.92 17.16
N LEU A 95 -31.06 8.50 16.96
CA LEU A 95 -30.01 8.62 17.98
C LEU A 95 -29.24 9.94 17.82
N VAL A 96 -28.80 10.26 16.60
CA VAL A 96 -28.01 11.46 16.29
C VAL A 96 -28.46 12.01 14.94
N ALA A 97 -28.85 13.28 14.90
CA ALA A 97 -29.19 13.97 13.67
C ALA A 97 -27.92 14.37 12.90
N GLY A 98 -27.90 14.17 11.58
CA GLY A 98 -26.78 14.61 10.73
C GLY A 98 -26.74 16.12 10.51
N GLY A 99 -27.90 16.79 10.53
CA GLY A 99 -28.00 18.25 10.37
C GLY A 99 -27.42 18.75 9.04
N GLU A 100 -26.59 19.80 9.09
CA GLU A 100 -25.84 20.32 7.92
C GLU A 100 -24.68 19.39 7.51
N GLY A 101 -24.33 18.46 8.38
CA GLY A 101 -23.30 17.45 8.24
C GLY A 101 -23.87 16.06 7.95
N ALA A 102 -23.15 15.02 8.36
CA ALA A 102 -23.54 13.63 8.16
C ALA A 102 -22.91 12.71 9.22
N VAL A 103 -23.65 11.70 9.67
CA VAL A 103 -23.11 10.59 10.46
C VAL A 103 -22.73 9.42 9.54
N GLN A 104 -21.59 8.78 9.81
CA GLN A 104 -21.11 7.57 9.13
C GLN A 104 -20.47 6.58 10.10
N ASP A 105 -20.18 5.37 9.60
CA ASP A 105 -19.36 4.34 10.24
C ASP A 105 -19.74 3.98 11.69
N PRO A 106 -21.01 3.66 11.99
CA PRO A 106 -21.35 3.17 13.31
C PRO A 106 -20.57 1.89 13.63
N TYR A 107 -20.07 1.80 14.85
CA TYR A 107 -19.42 0.62 15.41
C TYR A 107 -19.81 0.43 16.88
N VAL A 108 -20.25 -0.78 17.23
CA VAL A 108 -20.77 -1.11 18.57
C VAL A 108 -19.63 -1.52 19.51
N SER A 109 -19.64 -1.02 20.75
CA SER A 109 -18.71 -1.40 21.82
C SER A 109 -18.87 -2.87 22.24
N PHE A 110 -17.88 -3.42 22.93
CA PHE A 110 -17.89 -4.84 23.29
C PHE A 110 -19.00 -5.23 24.30
N ASP A 111 -19.46 -4.30 25.13
CA ASP A 111 -20.61 -4.50 26.03
C ASP A 111 -21.97 -4.40 25.30
N GLY A 112 -21.99 -3.85 24.07
CA GLY A 112 -23.22 -3.64 23.30
C GLY A 112 -24.01 -2.39 23.67
N GLU A 113 -23.47 -1.51 24.52
CA GLU A 113 -24.23 -0.36 25.06
C GLU A 113 -23.82 0.98 24.44
N THR A 114 -22.67 1.05 23.78
CA THR A 114 -22.14 2.28 23.18
C THR A 114 -21.95 2.12 21.67
N VAL A 115 -22.24 3.18 20.92
CA VAL A 115 -21.98 3.25 19.48
C VAL A 115 -20.95 4.35 19.23
N TYR A 116 -19.82 3.99 18.65
CA TYR A 116 -18.87 4.93 18.06
C TYR A 116 -19.32 5.28 16.64
N TYR A 117 -19.11 6.52 16.21
CA TYR A 117 -19.47 6.97 14.86
C TYR A 117 -18.59 8.13 14.40
N THR A 118 -18.46 8.28 13.09
CA THR A 118 -17.89 9.45 12.43
C THR A 118 -18.97 10.52 12.29
N HIS A 119 -18.69 11.77 12.64
CA HIS A 119 -19.56 12.91 12.37
C HIS A 119 -18.82 13.94 11.49
N PHE A 120 -19.29 14.10 10.27
CA PHE A 120 -18.89 15.19 9.38
C PHE A 120 -19.62 16.44 9.82
N HIS A 121 -18.87 17.51 10.10
CA HIS A 121 -19.47 18.75 10.61
C HIS A 121 -20.28 19.50 9.54
N GLN A 122 -19.85 19.39 8.28
CA GLN A 122 -20.55 19.93 7.11
C GLN A 122 -20.36 19.03 5.89
N ALA A 123 -21.37 18.94 5.03
CA ALA A 123 -21.38 18.07 3.85
C ALA A 123 -21.52 18.85 2.51
N THR A 124 -20.97 20.06 2.43
CA THR A 124 -21.16 21.00 1.31
C THR A 124 -20.16 20.81 0.16
N SER A 125 -18.93 20.37 0.43
CA SER A 125 -17.88 20.09 -0.58
C SER A 125 -16.98 18.90 -0.18
N GLU A 126 -16.20 18.37 -1.13
CA GLU A 126 -15.21 17.31 -0.89
C GLU A 126 -13.85 17.72 -1.49
N PRO A 127 -12.77 17.80 -0.67
CA PRO A 127 -12.80 17.84 0.78
C PRO A 127 -13.50 19.10 1.31
N ASN A 128 -14.08 19.01 2.50
CA ASN A 128 -14.63 20.12 3.28
C ASN A 128 -13.59 20.72 4.24
N ALA A 129 -13.68 22.03 4.48
CA ALA A 129 -12.92 22.76 5.49
C ALA A 129 -13.35 22.43 6.94
N ALA A 130 -14.57 21.91 7.14
CA ALA A 130 -15.09 21.58 8.46
C ALA A 130 -14.57 20.24 9.03
N GLY A 131 -14.09 19.34 8.17
CA GLY A 131 -13.55 18.03 8.57
C GLY A 131 -14.59 17.08 9.19
N ALA A 132 -14.10 16.05 9.88
CA ALA A 132 -14.90 15.07 10.59
C ALA A 132 -14.23 14.64 11.90
N ASP A 133 -15.04 14.33 12.91
CA ASP A 133 -14.58 13.87 14.22
C ASP A 133 -15.28 12.58 14.65
N ILE A 134 -14.63 11.84 15.54
CA ILE A 134 -15.17 10.63 16.16
C ILE A 134 -15.94 11.00 17.41
N TYR A 135 -17.13 10.43 17.52
CA TYR A 135 -17.99 10.54 18.67
C TYR A 135 -18.36 9.15 19.17
N ARG A 136 -18.85 9.10 20.42
CA ARG A 136 -19.56 7.94 20.94
C ARG A 136 -20.87 8.37 21.57
N ILE A 137 -21.90 7.55 21.41
CA ILE A 137 -23.16 7.65 22.13
C ILE A 137 -23.34 6.41 23.01
N HIS A 138 -23.44 6.62 24.32
CA HIS A 138 -23.93 5.57 25.20
C HIS A 138 -25.44 5.45 24.99
N VAL A 139 -25.87 4.38 24.35
CA VAL A 139 -27.24 4.21 23.87
C VAL A 139 -28.20 4.31 25.07
N PRO A 140 -28.17 3.47 26.12
CA PRO A 140 -29.17 3.51 27.19
C PRO A 140 -29.41 4.90 27.81
N SER A 141 -28.35 5.69 28.02
CA SER A 141 -28.47 7.03 28.61
C SER A 141 -28.57 8.18 27.59
N ARG A 142 -28.44 7.89 26.29
CA ARG A 142 -28.35 8.86 25.18
C ARG A 142 -27.26 9.93 25.37
N LYS A 143 -26.20 9.61 26.13
CA LYS A 143 -25.10 10.56 26.40
C LYS A 143 -24.10 10.50 25.24
N ILE A 144 -23.86 11.64 24.61
CA ILE A 144 -22.89 11.80 23.52
C ILE A 144 -21.59 12.39 24.07
N VAL A 145 -20.46 11.88 23.59
CA VAL A 145 -19.12 12.38 23.89
C VAL A 145 -18.32 12.48 22.59
N GLN A 146 -17.70 13.64 22.35
CA GLN A 146 -16.73 13.82 21.28
C GLN A 146 -15.36 13.30 21.74
N LEU A 147 -14.71 12.47 20.93
CA LEU A 147 -13.42 11.85 21.26
C LEU A 147 -12.24 12.54 20.58
N THR A 148 -12.42 13.01 19.35
CA THR A 148 -11.37 13.72 18.58
C THR A 148 -11.73 15.17 18.35
N LYS A 149 -10.74 15.98 17.98
CA LYS A 149 -10.91 17.39 17.65
C LYS A 149 -10.27 17.70 16.30
N GLN A 150 -10.69 18.81 15.69
CA GLN A 150 -10.13 19.38 14.46
C GLN A 150 -8.71 19.94 14.64
N GLU A 151 -7.78 19.08 15.09
CA GLU A 151 -6.41 19.42 15.44
C GLU A 151 -5.45 18.59 14.57
N PHE A 152 -4.69 19.27 13.72
CA PHE A 152 -3.57 18.65 13.03
C PHE A 152 -2.49 18.30 14.07
N ALA A 153 -1.77 17.21 13.82
CA ALA A 153 -0.59 16.89 14.59
C ALA A 153 0.41 18.05 14.46
N PRO A 154 1.00 18.53 15.57
CA PRO A 154 1.89 19.69 15.54
C PRO A 154 2.90 19.56 14.40
N SER A 155 2.81 20.42 13.40
CA SER A 155 3.69 20.42 12.24
C SER A 155 4.50 21.72 12.23
N TYR A 156 5.57 21.72 11.46
CA TYR A 156 6.35 22.89 11.02
C TYR A 156 5.57 24.22 11.11
N PRO A 157 6.13 25.31 11.67
CA PRO A 157 5.37 26.52 12.00
C PRO A 157 4.79 27.15 10.74
N GLY A 158 3.46 27.19 10.56
CA GLY A 158 2.83 27.88 9.41
C GLY A 158 1.52 27.33 8.88
N GLU A 159 0.53 27.17 9.77
CA GLU A 159 -0.83 26.73 9.49
C GLU A 159 -1.46 27.37 8.24
N ASP A 160 -1.41 26.66 7.12
CA ASP A 160 -2.36 26.91 6.02
C ASP A 160 -2.74 25.58 5.37
N GLN A 161 -3.58 24.81 6.08
CA GLN A 161 -4.11 23.54 5.60
C GLN A 161 -5.33 23.75 4.72
N ARG A 162 -5.48 22.93 3.67
CA ARG A 162 -6.51 23.09 2.63
C ARG A 162 -7.89 22.55 3.01
N TYR A 163 -7.96 21.74 4.06
CA TYR A 163 -9.13 21.00 4.50
C TYR A 163 -9.14 20.85 6.02
N GLY A 164 -10.30 20.55 6.61
CA GLY A 164 -10.42 20.21 8.03
C GLY A 164 -9.97 18.78 8.30
N VAL A 165 -9.53 18.46 9.52
CA VAL A 165 -9.03 17.13 9.85
C VAL A 165 -10.15 16.11 9.76
N TYR A 166 -9.87 14.97 9.11
CA TYR A 166 -10.79 13.84 9.04
C TYR A 166 -10.33 12.79 10.02
N HIS A 167 -11.05 12.61 11.12
CA HIS A 167 -10.96 11.43 11.99
C HIS A 167 -12.18 10.56 11.72
N MET A 168 -11.96 9.35 11.21
CA MET A 168 -13.03 8.57 10.61
C MET A 168 -12.88 7.07 10.92
N HIS A 169 -13.99 6.35 10.75
CA HIS A 169 -14.10 4.90 10.80
C HIS A 169 -13.63 4.29 12.14
N PRO A 170 -14.27 4.65 13.28
CA PRO A 170 -13.88 4.13 14.58
C PRO A 170 -14.14 2.63 14.70
N CYS A 171 -13.24 1.94 15.40
CA CYS A 171 -13.30 0.51 15.70
C CYS A 171 -12.79 0.27 17.13
N PRO A 172 -13.62 -0.16 18.09
CA PRO A 172 -13.14 -0.52 19.41
C PRO A 172 -12.16 -1.69 19.33
N VAL A 173 -11.08 -1.62 20.10
CA VAL A 173 -10.04 -2.66 20.21
C VAL A 173 -9.80 -3.02 21.70
N PRO A 174 -9.24 -4.19 22.02
CA PRO A 174 -9.08 -4.65 23.40
C PRO A 174 -8.34 -3.67 24.31
N GLY A 175 -8.65 -3.71 25.60
CA GLY A 175 -7.97 -2.88 26.61
C GLY A 175 -8.50 -1.45 26.74
N GLY A 176 -9.74 -1.20 26.33
CA GLY A 176 -10.40 0.11 26.46
C GLY A 176 -9.90 1.14 25.46
N ARG A 177 -9.62 0.72 24.22
CA ARG A 177 -9.07 1.57 23.18
C ARG A 177 -9.96 1.57 21.94
N VAL A 178 -9.74 2.55 21.08
CA VAL A 178 -10.41 2.71 19.79
C VAL A 178 -9.36 2.92 18.71
N ALA A 179 -9.37 2.08 17.69
CA ALA A 179 -8.63 2.26 16.45
C ALA A 179 -9.48 3.07 15.45
N PHE A 180 -8.83 3.86 14.61
CA PHE A 180 -9.50 4.70 13.60
C PHE A 180 -8.50 5.14 12.54
N VAL A 181 -8.98 5.80 11.48
CA VAL A 181 -8.12 6.43 10.48
C VAL A 181 -8.17 7.95 10.58
N SER A 182 -7.04 8.63 10.36
CA SER A 182 -6.97 10.08 10.47
C SER A 182 -6.05 10.74 9.45
N SER A 183 -6.46 11.91 8.93
CA SER A 183 -5.61 12.80 8.12
C SER A 183 -4.81 13.82 8.94
N ARG A 184 -4.81 13.72 10.27
CA ARG A 184 -4.21 14.71 11.18
C ARG A 184 -2.73 15.00 10.93
N ASN A 185 -1.98 14.09 10.31
CA ASN A 185 -0.57 14.34 10.00
C ASN A 185 -0.38 15.24 8.76
N GLY A 186 -1.46 15.49 8.00
CA GLY A 186 -1.47 16.44 6.89
C GLY A 186 -0.77 15.91 5.64
N TYR A 187 -0.80 14.60 5.39
CA TYR A 187 -0.09 13.98 4.27
C TYR A 187 -0.97 13.81 3.03
N LEU A 188 -0.31 13.74 1.88
CA LEU A 188 -0.90 13.49 0.57
C LEU A 188 -0.35 12.20 -0.04
N PRO A 189 -1.19 11.41 -0.72
CA PRO A 189 -0.73 10.27 -1.50
C PRO A 189 -0.04 10.77 -2.77
N SER A 190 0.44 9.87 -3.64
CA SER A 190 0.97 10.27 -4.96
C SER A 190 -0.13 10.97 -5.80
N PRO A 191 0.22 11.87 -6.74
CA PRO A 191 -0.76 12.53 -7.59
C PRO A 191 -1.67 11.55 -8.32
N LYS A 192 -2.98 11.87 -8.39
CA LYS A 192 -4.05 11.06 -9.02
C LYS A 192 -4.50 9.84 -8.19
N SER A 193 -3.99 9.65 -6.98
CA SER A 193 -4.48 8.64 -6.05
C SER A 193 -5.93 8.87 -5.63
N TYR A 194 -6.65 7.82 -5.27
CA TYR A 194 -7.99 7.95 -4.71
C TYR A 194 -8.08 7.21 -3.37
N PRO A 195 -8.38 7.92 -2.25
CA PRO A 195 -8.74 9.33 -2.17
C PRO A 195 -7.52 10.27 -2.30
N GLN A 196 -7.75 11.58 -2.40
CA GLN A 196 -6.68 12.61 -2.59
C GLN A 196 -6.06 13.10 -1.26
N ILE A 197 -6.42 12.49 -0.13
CA ILE A 197 -5.90 12.80 1.21
C ILE A 197 -5.46 11.47 1.84
N SER A 198 -4.26 11.43 2.41
CA SER A 198 -3.78 10.24 3.08
C SER A 198 -4.43 10.10 4.45
N MET A 199 -5.00 8.92 4.70
CA MET A 199 -5.59 8.54 5.98
C MET A 199 -4.70 7.48 6.62
N GLN A 200 -4.16 7.74 7.81
CA GLN A 200 -3.29 6.78 8.52
C GLN A 200 -4.02 6.15 9.71
N LEU A 201 -3.67 4.91 10.05
CA LEU A 201 -4.23 4.24 11.23
C LEU A 201 -3.69 4.84 12.53
N HIS A 202 -4.60 5.08 13.47
CA HIS A 202 -4.31 5.58 14.80
C HIS A 202 -5.07 4.75 15.85
N THR A 203 -4.61 4.81 17.09
CA THR A 203 -5.35 4.33 18.27
C THR A 203 -5.39 5.40 19.35
N MET A 204 -6.43 5.38 20.18
CA MET A 204 -6.58 6.21 21.37
C MET A 204 -7.30 5.41 22.46
N ASP A 205 -7.29 5.91 23.69
CA ASP A 205 -8.17 5.42 24.75
C ASP A 205 -9.63 5.82 24.46
N ASP A 206 -10.59 5.11 25.06
CA ASP A 206 -12.03 5.31 24.82
C ASP A 206 -12.56 6.68 25.30
N ASP A 207 -11.72 7.49 25.94
CA ASP A 207 -11.99 8.88 26.35
C ASP A 207 -11.31 9.94 25.47
N GLY A 208 -10.59 9.52 24.41
CA GLY A 208 -9.89 10.40 23.48
C GLY A 208 -8.43 10.71 23.85
N GLN A 209 -7.91 10.16 24.96
CA GLN A 209 -6.52 10.35 25.39
C GLN A 209 -5.57 9.32 24.75
N ASN A 210 -4.26 9.49 24.96
CA ASN A 210 -3.23 8.52 24.53
C ASN A 210 -3.29 8.17 23.03
N LEU A 211 -3.51 9.19 22.19
CA LEU A 211 -3.52 9.06 20.73
C LEU A 211 -2.13 8.64 20.22
N GLU A 212 -2.08 7.62 19.37
CA GLU A 212 -0.87 7.06 18.80
C GLU A 212 -1.10 6.68 17.32
N THR A 213 -0.22 7.15 16.43
CA THR A 213 -0.16 6.65 15.05
C THR A 213 0.39 5.23 15.06
N ILE A 214 -0.35 4.28 14.49
CA ILE A 214 0.05 2.87 14.39
C ILE A 214 0.30 2.43 12.94
N GLY A 215 -0.15 3.21 11.95
CA GLY A 215 0.02 2.94 10.52
C GLY A 215 0.89 3.98 9.82
N HIS A 216 2.17 4.06 10.18
CA HIS A 216 3.13 4.96 9.52
C HIS A 216 3.39 4.57 8.07
N PHE A 217 3.28 3.29 7.72
CA PHE A 217 3.40 2.83 6.34
C PHE A 217 2.20 3.20 5.44
N ASN A 218 1.09 3.68 6.00
CA ASN A 218 -0.09 4.09 5.21
C ASN A 218 0.12 5.47 4.55
N LEU A 219 1.23 5.65 3.82
CA LEU A 219 1.57 6.90 3.15
C LEU A 219 0.56 7.28 2.06
N ALA A 220 -0.01 6.28 1.38
CA ALA A 220 -1.09 6.49 0.43
C ALA A 220 -2.47 6.56 1.10
N GLY A 221 -2.79 5.59 1.97
CA GLY A 221 -3.98 5.66 2.80
C GLY A 221 -4.48 4.30 3.28
N ALA A 222 -5.26 4.33 4.36
CA ALA A 222 -5.98 3.21 4.94
C ALA A 222 -7.43 3.62 5.26
N LEU A 223 -8.36 2.66 5.20
CA LEU A 223 -9.77 2.86 5.49
C LEU A 223 -10.38 1.67 6.24
N HIS A 224 -11.40 1.96 7.05
CA HIS A 224 -12.34 1.01 7.67
C HIS A 224 -11.68 -0.06 8.54
N PRO A 225 -11.00 0.28 9.64
CA PRO A 225 -10.47 -0.72 10.56
C PRO A 225 -11.58 -1.61 11.15
N VAL A 226 -11.32 -2.91 11.29
CA VAL A 226 -12.23 -3.92 11.84
C VAL A 226 -11.45 -4.92 12.69
N ILE A 227 -11.81 -5.06 13.96
CA ILE A 227 -11.13 -5.97 14.89
C ILE A 227 -11.62 -7.41 14.70
N LEU A 228 -10.68 -8.36 14.61
CA LEU A 228 -10.94 -9.79 14.63
C LEU A 228 -10.88 -10.34 16.04
N LYS A 229 -11.60 -11.44 16.28
CA LYS A 229 -11.60 -12.19 17.55
C LYS A 229 -10.22 -12.58 18.04
N ASP A 230 -9.30 -12.88 17.12
CA ASP A 230 -7.91 -13.23 17.43
C ASP A 230 -7.02 -12.03 17.82
N GLY A 231 -7.58 -10.81 17.78
CA GLY A 231 -6.92 -9.57 18.15
C GLY A 231 -6.28 -8.80 17.00
N ARG A 232 -6.20 -9.36 15.79
CA ARG A 232 -5.71 -8.64 14.60
C ARG A 232 -6.73 -7.60 14.15
N LEU A 233 -6.25 -6.45 13.71
CA LEU A 233 -7.03 -5.37 13.12
C LEU A 233 -6.95 -5.45 11.59
N LEU A 234 -8.06 -5.72 10.92
CA LEU A 234 -8.18 -5.64 9.47
C LEU A 234 -8.44 -4.21 9.00
N PHE A 235 -7.97 -3.85 7.82
CA PHE A 235 -8.28 -2.58 7.17
C PHE A 235 -8.02 -2.68 5.66
N SER A 236 -8.58 -1.75 4.90
CA SER A 236 -8.30 -1.61 3.47
C SER A 236 -7.12 -0.66 3.29
N SER A 237 -6.15 -1.03 2.46
CA SER A 237 -4.91 -0.26 2.23
C SER A 237 -4.79 0.11 0.75
N LEU A 238 -4.44 1.36 0.46
CA LEU A 238 -4.12 1.83 -0.89
C LEU A 238 -2.67 1.46 -1.22
N GLU A 239 -2.50 0.52 -2.14
CA GLU A 239 -1.24 -0.14 -2.48
C GLU A 239 -0.63 0.37 -3.78
N ASN A 240 -0.50 1.69 -3.94
CA ASN A 240 -0.06 2.34 -5.18
C ASN A 240 1.40 2.82 -5.19
N MET A 241 2.25 2.24 -4.35
CA MET A 241 3.67 2.59 -4.28
C MET A 241 4.40 2.41 -5.62
N GLY A 242 5.32 3.33 -5.94
CA GLY A 242 6.20 3.21 -7.10
C GLY A 242 5.45 3.39 -8.43
N LEU A 243 5.45 2.35 -9.28
CA LEU A 243 4.79 2.38 -10.59
C LEU A 243 3.40 1.74 -10.58
N ARG A 244 2.90 1.32 -9.41
CA ARG A 244 1.60 0.67 -9.28
C ARG A 244 0.44 1.60 -9.67
N ASN A 245 -0.68 1.00 -10.04
CA ASN A 245 -1.89 1.73 -10.39
C ASN A 245 -2.45 2.51 -9.18
N TYR A 246 -2.97 3.71 -9.41
CA TYR A 246 -3.33 4.75 -8.43
C TYR A 246 -4.58 4.46 -7.57
N ILE A 247 -5.03 3.20 -7.53
CA ILE A 247 -6.35 2.74 -7.07
C ILE A 247 -6.36 1.26 -6.66
N LEU A 248 -5.19 0.65 -6.46
CA LEU A 248 -5.12 -0.73 -6.02
C LEU A 248 -5.40 -0.79 -4.52
N TRP A 249 -6.55 -1.32 -4.11
CA TRP A 249 -6.83 -1.59 -2.70
C TRP A 249 -6.82 -3.08 -2.40
N GLY A 250 -6.11 -3.42 -1.33
CA GLY A 250 -6.09 -4.75 -0.72
C GLY A 250 -6.57 -4.69 0.73
N ILE A 251 -6.79 -5.86 1.33
CA ILE A 251 -7.09 -5.99 2.76
C ILE A 251 -5.83 -6.44 3.48
N TRP A 252 -5.46 -5.69 4.51
CA TRP A 252 -4.32 -5.97 5.38
C TRP A 252 -4.78 -6.22 6.81
N SER A 253 -3.92 -6.87 7.58
CA SER A 253 -4.04 -7.00 9.02
C SER A 253 -2.84 -6.36 9.70
N ILE A 254 -3.02 -5.89 10.94
CA ILE A 254 -1.97 -5.36 11.83
C ILE A 254 -2.37 -5.61 13.28
N HIS A 255 -1.44 -5.64 14.23
CA HIS A 255 -1.79 -5.60 15.64
C HIS A 255 -2.26 -4.19 16.05
N PRO A 256 -3.10 -4.07 17.11
CA PRO A 256 -3.60 -2.77 17.58
C PRO A 256 -2.52 -1.77 18.05
N ASP A 257 -1.25 -2.16 18.15
CA ASP A 257 -0.12 -1.28 18.47
C ASP A 257 0.78 -0.95 17.27
N GLY A 258 0.37 -1.36 16.07
CA GLY A 258 1.10 -1.13 14.83
C GLY A 258 2.15 -2.20 14.48
N SER A 259 2.34 -3.22 15.32
CA SER A 259 3.24 -4.34 15.03
C SER A 259 2.58 -5.41 14.15
N ASN A 260 3.38 -6.32 13.60
CA ASN A 260 2.95 -7.55 12.95
C ASN A 260 1.87 -7.36 11.86
N TRP A 261 2.12 -6.44 10.92
CA TRP A 261 1.33 -6.31 9.69
C TRP A 261 1.48 -7.53 8.76
N ALA A 262 0.43 -7.88 8.02
CA ALA A 262 0.43 -8.92 6.98
C ALA A 262 -0.73 -8.72 5.98
N PRO A 263 -0.57 -9.09 4.69
CA PRO A 263 -1.67 -9.08 3.73
C PRO A 263 -2.71 -10.15 4.10
N VAL A 264 -3.98 -9.85 3.84
CA VAL A 264 -5.11 -10.79 3.97
C VAL A 264 -5.75 -11.04 2.62
N VAL A 265 -5.93 -10.00 1.80
CA VAL A 265 -6.36 -10.11 0.40
C VAL A 265 -5.49 -9.21 -0.45
N SER A 266 -4.87 -9.81 -1.46
CA SER A 266 -3.96 -9.11 -2.36
C SER A 266 -4.67 -8.04 -3.21
N ALA A 267 -4.05 -6.86 -3.32
CA ALA A 267 -4.50 -5.80 -4.22
C ALA A 267 -4.24 -6.12 -5.71
N LEU A 268 -3.53 -7.22 -6.01
CA LEU A 268 -2.96 -7.51 -7.34
C LEU A 268 -3.95 -8.23 -8.30
N HIS A 269 -5.26 -7.99 -8.17
CA HIS A 269 -6.31 -8.82 -8.80
C HIS A 269 -6.65 -8.50 -10.28
N GLY A 270 -5.73 -7.86 -11.00
CA GLY A 270 -5.58 -8.02 -12.45
C GLY A 270 -6.66 -7.43 -13.38
N HIS A 271 -7.27 -6.28 -13.07
CA HIS A 271 -8.10 -5.56 -14.06
C HIS A 271 -7.58 -4.13 -14.30
N SER A 272 -7.44 -3.73 -15.57
CA SER A 272 -7.13 -2.35 -15.99
C SER A 272 -8.26 -1.37 -15.63
N SER A 273 -9.31 -1.93 -15.02
CA SER A 273 -10.52 -1.31 -14.54
C SER A 273 -10.41 -1.08 -13.03
N PRO A 274 -10.75 0.11 -12.54
CA PRO A 274 -10.57 0.52 -11.15
C PRO A 274 -11.47 -0.23 -10.15
N SER A 275 -11.12 -1.47 -9.81
CA SER A 275 -11.80 -2.26 -8.79
C SER A 275 -10.88 -2.51 -7.62
N ALA A 276 -11.45 -2.69 -6.43
CA ALA A 276 -10.67 -2.76 -5.21
C ALA A 276 -11.38 -3.57 -4.12
N TRP A 277 -10.57 -4.20 -3.28
CA TRP A 277 -11.06 -4.88 -2.08
C TRP A 277 -11.30 -3.86 -0.98
N HIS A 278 -12.51 -3.85 -0.45
CA HIS A 278 -12.96 -2.90 0.55
C HIS A 278 -14.03 -3.55 1.42
N PHE A 279 -14.58 -2.80 2.37
CA PHE A 279 -15.56 -3.19 3.39
C PHE A 279 -15.47 -4.65 3.88
N GLN A 280 -15.08 -4.80 5.14
CA GLN A 280 -14.81 -6.09 5.75
C GLN A 280 -15.62 -6.28 7.02
N THR A 281 -15.86 -7.54 7.39
CA THR A 281 -16.42 -7.93 8.67
C THR A 281 -16.00 -9.35 9.05
N GLN A 282 -16.25 -9.76 10.30
CA GLN A 282 -16.07 -11.13 10.76
C GLN A 282 -17.43 -11.73 11.14
N LEU A 283 -17.62 -13.00 10.81
CA LEU A 283 -18.80 -13.79 11.17
C LEU A 283 -18.62 -14.48 12.55
N SER A 284 -19.71 -14.94 13.16
CA SER A 284 -19.66 -15.68 14.44
C SER A 284 -18.78 -16.93 14.39
N ASP A 285 -18.67 -17.57 13.23
CA ASP A 285 -17.80 -18.72 12.96
C ASP A 285 -16.34 -18.35 12.61
N GLU A 286 -15.97 -17.09 12.86
CA GLU A 286 -14.64 -16.49 12.69
C GLU A 286 -14.21 -16.27 11.24
N ASN A 287 -15.00 -16.68 10.24
CA ASN A 287 -14.71 -16.36 8.84
C ASN A 287 -14.81 -14.85 8.59
N VAL A 288 -13.94 -14.36 7.72
CA VAL A 288 -13.94 -12.96 7.27
C VAL A 288 -14.77 -12.84 6.01
N VAL A 289 -15.55 -11.76 5.91
CA VAL A 289 -16.23 -11.37 4.67
C VAL A 289 -15.62 -10.07 4.16
N VAL A 290 -15.29 -10.03 2.86
CA VAL A 290 -14.73 -8.85 2.18
C VAL A 290 -15.53 -8.54 0.92
N GLU A 291 -15.56 -7.27 0.52
CA GLU A 291 -16.25 -6.82 -0.68
C GLU A 291 -15.25 -6.48 -1.81
N LEU A 292 -15.61 -6.84 -3.05
CA LEU A 292 -14.93 -6.40 -4.26
C LEU A 292 -15.90 -5.63 -5.16
N TYR A 293 -15.57 -4.37 -5.46
CA TYR A 293 -16.35 -3.53 -6.36
C TYR A 293 -15.48 -2.63 -7.24
N TYR A 294 -16.09 -2.12 -8.32
CA TYR A 294 -15.51 -1.14 -9.23
C TYR A 294 -15.92 0.30 -8.84
N ASN A 295 -14.97 1.23 -8.64
CA ASN A 295 -15.31 2.52 -8.01
C ASN A 295 -16.17 3.47 -8.84
N GLN A 296 -15.86 3.70 -10.12
CA GLN A 296 -16.40 4.88 -10.83
C GLN A 296 -17.92 4.83 -10.97
N ASN A 297 -18.48 3.66 -11.25
CA ASN A 297 -19.90 3.53 -11.58
C ASN A 297 -20.68 2.62 -10.61
N GLN A 298 -20.02 1.87 -9.73
CA GLN A 298 -20.73 1.00 -8.77
C GLN A 298 -21.01 1.66 -7.43
N LYS A 299 -20.42 2.83 -7.14
CA LYS A 299 -20.67 3.61 -5.91
C LYS A 299 -20.52 2.79 -4.63
N GLY A 300 -19.50 1.93 -4.56
CA GLY A 300 -19.26 1.10 -3.38
C GLY A 300 -19.99 -0.25 -3.34
N PHE A 301 -20.80 -0.60 -4.35
CA PHE A 301 -21.54 -1.87 -4.37
C PHE A 301 -20.90 -2.94 -5.25
N GLY A 302 -20.73 -4.14 -4.71
CA GLY A 302 -20.03 -5.23 -5.37
C GLY A 302 -20.44 -6.62 -4.91
N SER A 303 -19.46 -7.53 -4.98
CA SER A 303 -19.61 -8.94 -4.62
C SER A 303 -18.94 -9.21 -3.29
N LEU A 304 -19.57 -10.05 -2.47
CA LEU A 304 -19.02 -10.48 -1.19
C LEU A 304 -18.31 -11.82 -1.32
N PHE A 305 -17.17 -11.92 -0.65
CA PHE A 305 -16.38 -13.13 -0.57
C PHE A 305 -16.13 -13.49 0.89
N ARG A 306 -16.18 -14.79 1.18
CA ARG A 306 -15.88 -15.37 2.49
C ARG A 306 -14.49 -15.97 2.47
N ILE A 307 -13.73 -15.76 3.54
CA ILE A 307 -12.36 -16.23 3.72
C ILE A 307 -12.27 -16.90 5.09
N PRO A 308 -11.73 -18.13 5.20
CA PRO A 308 -11.40 -18.74 6.49
C PRO A 308 -10.42 -17.86 7.30
N PRO A 309 -10.49 -17.87 8.64
CA PRO A 309 -9.63 -17.02 9.48
C PRO A 309 -8.12 -17.32 9.33
N THR A 310 -7.80 -18.57 8.98
CA THR A 310 -6.46 -19.08 8.76
C THR A 310 -6.49 -20.21 7.73
N ALA A 311 -5.43 -20.35 6.95
CA ALA A 311 -5.24 -21.54 6.12
C ALA A 311 -5.05 -22.81 6.98
N PRO A 312 -5.39 -24.00 6.46
CA PRO A 312 -5.10 -25.25 7.14
C PRO A 312 -3.61 -25.43 7.44
N ALA A 313 -3.29 -26.12 8.54
CA ALA A 313 -1.90 -26.36 8.92
C ALA A 313 -1.15 -27.13 7.81
N GLY A 314 0.00 -26.62 7.39
CA GLY A 314 0.82 -27.19 6.31
C GLY A 314 0.42 -26.76 4.90
N GLU A 315 -0.65 -25.99 4.74
CA GLU A 315 -1.02 -25.36 3.46
C GLU A 315 -0.52 -23.92 3.39
N SER A 316 -0.30 -23.41 2.18
CA SER A 316 0.08 -22.01 1.97
C SER A 316 -1.13 -21.10 2.23
N ALA A 317 -0.87 -19.89 2.73
CA ALA A 317 -1.92 -18.92 2.99
C ALA A 317 -2.57 -18.40 1.70
N PHE A 318 -1.86 -18.44 0.58
CA PHE A 318 -2.31 -17.96 -0.72
C PHE A 318 -2.00 -18.96 -1.85
N GLY A 319 -2.70 -18.84 -2.97
CA GLY A 319 -2.26 -19.36 -4.26
C GLY A 319 -1.11 -18.54 -4.86
N PRO A 320 -0.49 -18.97 -5.97
CA PRO A 320 0.64 -18.28 -6.59
C PRO A 320 0.21 -17.07 -7.40
N GLY A 321 1.20 -16.37 -7.96
CA GLY A 321 0.98 -15.26 -8.88
C GLY A 321 0.32 -15.68 -10.20
N ASP A 322 0.50 -16.92 -10.65
CA ASP A 322 -0.23 -17.42 -11.81
C ASP A 322 -1.73 -17.59 -11.53
N ILE A 323 -2.52 -16.73 -12.16
CA ILE A 323 -3.98 -16.74 -12.09
C ILE A 323 -4.62 -18.06 -12.55
N ALA A 324 -3.92 -18.85 -13.39
CA ALA A 324 -4.45 -20.10 -13.92
C ALA A 324 -4.24 -21.30 -12.98
N ASP A 325 -3.38 -21.17 -11.97
CA ASP A 325 -3.13 -22.20 -10.96
C ASP A 325 -4.43 -22.60 -10.25
N GLU A 326 -4.59 -23.89 -9.95
CA GLU A 326 -5.79 -24.43 -9.31
C GLU A 326 -6.00 -23.92 -7.89
N ARG A 327 -4.93 -23.50 -7.20
CA ARG A 327 -4.99 -22.86 -5.88
C ARG A 327 -5.60 -21.45 -5.94
N ASN A 328 -5.76 -20.89 -7.13
CA ASN A 328 -6.52 -19.67 -7.39
C ASN A 328 -7.88 -20.04 -8.00
N PRO A 329 -8.87 -20.45 -7.17
CA PRO A 329 -10.15 -20.96 -7.67
C PRO A 329 -10.89 -19.95 -8.55
N GLY A 330 -11.60 -20.47 -9.55
CA GLY A 330 -12.49 -19.67 -10.38
C GLY A 330 -13.89 -19.60 -9.80
N TRP A 331 -14.49 -18.41 -9.82
CA TRP A 331 -15.88 -18.19 -9.46
C TRP A 331 -16.72 -17.82 -10.67
N ASP A 332 -17.80 -18.55 -10.89
CA ASP A 332 -18.72 -18.34 -12.00
C ASP A 332 -19.77 -17.30 -11.61
N PHE A 333 -19.61 -16.08 -12.13
CA PHE A 333 -20.59 -15.02 -11.93
C PHE A 333 -21.64 -14.99 -13.05
N LEU A 334 -22.87 -14.59 -12.69
CA LEU A 334 -23.91 -14.33 -13.70
C LEU A 334 -23.40 -13.38 -14.79
N GLY A 335 -23.64 -13.73 -16.05
CA GLY A 335 -23.25 -12.90 -17.19
C GLY A 335 -21.79 -13.00 -17.64
N TYR A 336 -21.00 -13.93 -17.09
CA TYR A 336 -19.64 -14.23 -17.57
C TYR A 336 -19.61 -15.29 -18.70
N ASN A 337 -20.76 -15.82 -19.15
CA ASN A 337 -20.91 -16.71 -20.31
C ASN A 337 -19.94 -17.92 -20.32
N GLY A 338 -19.84 -18.64 -19.19
CA GLY A 338 -18.98 -19.82 -19.06
C GLY A 338 -17.50 -19.52 -18.78
N LYS A 339 -17.17 -18.27 -18.41
CA LYS A 339 -15.84 -17.89 -17.89
C LYS A 339 -15.90 -17.75 -16.37
N SER A 340 -14.90 -18.25 -15.67
CA SER A 340 -14.75 -18.00 -14.23
C SER A 340 -13.89 -16.77 -13.96
N PHE A 341 -14.30 -15.93 -13.01
CA PHE A 341 -13.46 -14.88 -12.46
C PHE A 341 -12.44 -15.51 -11.52
N ARG A 342 -11.16 -15.17 -11.70
CA ARG A 342 -10.04 -15.65 -10.89
C ARG A 342 -9.22 -14.48 -10.41
N VAL A 343 -8.53 -14.67 -9.30
CA VAL A 343 -7.66 -13.67 -8.69
C VAL A 343 -6.30 -14.33 -8.41
N PRO A 344 -5.16 -13.76 -8.83
CA PRO A 344 -3.87 -14.27 -8.41
C PRO A 344 -3.65 -14.00 -6.92
N PHE A 345 -2.81 -14.81 -6.26
CA PHE A 345 -2.66 -14.75 -4.80
C PHE A 345 -4.01 -14.80 -4.08
N THR A 346 -4.89 -15.73 -4.47
CA THR A 346 -6.17 -15.93 -3.78
C THR A 346 -5.90 -16.52 -2.40
N PRO A 347 -6.47 -15.95 -1.31
CA PRO A 347 -6.42 -16.55 0.01
C PRO A 347 -6.96 -17.99 0.00
N ASN A 348 -6.29 -18.89 0.73
CA ASN A 348 -6.69 -20.28 0.82
C ASN A 348 -8.14 -20.40 1.34
N GLY A 349 -8.96 -21.19 0.64
CA GLY A 349 -10.36 -21.45 1.02
C GLY A 349 -11.33 -20.30 0.74
N MET A 350 -10.93 -19.26 0.01
CA MET A 350 -11.84 -18.16 -0.35
C MET A 350 -12.98 -18.61 -1.27
N THR A 351 -14.21 -18.19 -0.95
CA THR A 351 -15.44 -18.52 -1.71
C THR A 351 -16.31 -17.30 -1.95
N SER A 352 -17.05 -17.24 -3.06
CA SER A 352 -18.04 -16.18 -3.32
C SER A 352 -19.33 -16.43 -2.52
N LEU A 353 -19.82 -15.39 -1.81
CA LEU A 353 -21.12 -15.41 -1.12
C LEU A 353 -22.27 -14.88 -2.00
N THR A 354 -21.94 -14.10 -3.03
CA THR A 354 -22.92 -13.50 -3.95
C THR A 354 -22.53 -13.74 -5.41
N PRO A 355 -22.46 -15.01 -5.89
CA PRO A 355 -22.15 -15.35 -7.28
C PRO A 355 -23.09 -14.75 -8.34
N TRP A 356 -24.20 -14.14 -7.93
CA TRP A 356 -25.09 -13.42 -8.84
C TRP A 356 -24.66 -11.97 -9.15
N ILE A 357 -23.62 -11.44 -8.49
CA ILE A 357 -23.13 -10.08 -8.72
C ILE A 357 -21.81 -10.09 -9.49
N ARG A 358 -21.69 -9.28 -10.54
CA ARG A 358 -20.42 -9.08 -11.24
C ARG A 358 -19.57 -8.01 -10.56
N THR A 359 -18.27 -8.24 -10.48
CA THR A 359 -17.27 -7.37 -9.84
C THR A 359 -16.75 -6.24 -10.73
N ASN A 360 -17.01 -6.30 -12.04
CA ASN A 360 -16.54 -5.34 -13.04
C ASN A 360 -17.51 -4.16 -13.24
N ASP A 361 -17.17 -3.24 -14.18
CA ASP A 361 -17.97 -2.04 -14.49
C ASP A 361 -19.31 -2.32 -15.21
N PHE A 362 -19.75 -3.56 -15.33
CA PHE A 362 -21.05 -3.80 -15.98
C PHE A 362 -22.21 -3.44 -15.05
N PRO A 363 -23.34 -2.96 -15.61
CA PRO A 363 -24.57 -2.83 -14.84
C PRO A 363 -24.98 -4.18 -14.25
N ALA A 364 -25.73 -4.15 -13.15
CA ALA A 364 -26.36 -5.34 -12.60
C ALA A 364 -27.13 -6.14 -13.69
N TRP A 365 -27.09 -7.47 -13.59
CA TRP A 365 -27.69 -8.37 -14.58
C TRP A 365 -29.22 -8.21 -14.63
N PRO A 366 -29.89 -8.37 -15.78
CA PRO A 366 -31.36 -8.39 -15.83
C PRO A 366 -31.91 -9.60 -15.06
N ALA A 367 -33.07 -9.43 -14.41
CA ALA A 367 -33.74 -10.52 -13.70
C ALA A 367 -34.26 -11.61 -14.65
N ASP A 368 -34.72 -11.22 -15.84
CA ASP A 368 -35.00 -12.13 -16.95
C ASP A 368 -33.89 -12.02 -17.99
N ALA A 369 -33.09 -13.06 -18.15
CA ALA A 369 -32.00 -13.10 -19.13
C ALA A 369 -32.48 -13.01 -20.59
N ALA A 370 -33.75 -13.30 -20.87
CA ALA A 370 -34.36 -13.18 -22.20
C ALA A 370 -34.96 -11.78 -22.46
N ASP A 371 -35.18 -10.97 -21.41
CA ASP A 371 -35.70 -9.60 -21.51
C ASP A 371 -34.74 -8.60 -20.86
N GLU A 372 -33.93 -7.94 -21.69
CA GLU A 372 -33.00 -6.88 -21.28
C GLU A 372 -33.68 -5.67 -20.62
N ASN A 373 -35.01 -5.52 -20.75
CA ASN A 373 -35.79 -4.47 -20.10
C ASN A 373 -36.38 -4.91 -18.74
N SER A 374 -36.20 -6.17 -18.34
CA SER A 374 -36.60 -6.62 -17.00
C SER A 374 -35.83 -5.85 -15.92
N PRO A 375 -36.38 -5.75 -14.69
CA PRO A 375 -35.68 -5.09 -13.59
C PRO A 375 -34.29 -5.71 -13.36
N ARG A 376 -33.33 -4.90 -12.94
CA ARG A 376 -31.98 -5.41 -12.63
C ARG A 376 -31.94 -6.01 -11.24
N ILE A 377 -31.10 -7.02 -11.06
CA ILE A 377 -30.96 -7.75 -9.78
C ILE A 377 -30.21 -6.99 -8.68
N GLY A 378 -29.68 -5.80 -8.98
CA GLY A 378 -29.00 -4.97 -7.99
C GLY A 378 -27.60 -5.48 -7.59
N LYS A 379 -27.04 -4.89 -6.52
CA LYS A 379 -25.75 -5.22 -5.91
C LYS A 379 -25.78 -4.98 -4.40
N VAL A 380 -24.80 -5.51 -3.66
CA VAL A 380 -24.72 -5.41 -2.19
C VAL A 380 -23.49 -4.60 -1.75
N THR A 381 -23.50 -4.12 -0.52
CA THR A 381 -22.36 -3.49 0.16
C THR A 381 -22.53 -3.53 1.69
N HIS A 382 -21.59 -2.94 2.43
CA HIS A 382 -21.61 -2.75 3.88
C HIS A 382 -21.91 -4.04 4.67
N PRO A 383 -21.15 -5.13 4.45
CA PRO A 383 -21.33 -6.37 5.19
C PRO A 383 -21.07 -6.18 6.70
N CYS A 384 -21.88 -6.82 7.53
CA CYS A 384 -21.67 -6.89 8.97
C CYS A 384 -22.08 -8.26 9.52
N GLY A 385 -21.17 -8.98 10.15
CA GLY A 385 -21.50 -10.18 10.92
C GLY A 385 -22.50 -9.86 12.03
N ALA A 386 -23.39 -10.81 12.29
CA ALA A 386 -24.45 -10.71 13.28
C ALA A 386 -24.58 -12.00 14.10
N PRO A 387 -25.31 -11.99 15.23
CA PRO A 387 -25.51 -13.19 16.04
C PRO A 387 -25.98 -14.40 15.23
N ASP A 388 -25.66 -15.60 15.72
CA ASP A 388 -26.07 -16.86 15.12
C ASP A 388 -25.54 -17.05 13.68
N ASN A 389 -24.34 -16.50 13.41
CA ASN A 389 -23.64 -16.54 12.14
C ASN A 389 -24.37 -15.87 10.96
N HIS A 390 -25.36 -15.02 11.23
CA HIS A 390 -26.06 -14.28 10.19
C HIS A 390 -25.16 -13.15 9.64
N LEU A 391 -25.46 -12.67 8.44
CA LEU A 391 -24.78 -11.54 7.80
C LEU A 391 -25.82 -10.46 7.48
N LEU A 392 -25.64 -9.27 8.04
CA LEU A 392 -26.36 -8.06 7.63
C LEU A 392 -25.62 -7.40 6.46
N LEU A 393 -26.36 -6.80 5.53
CA LEU A 393 -25.80 -6.04 4.42
C LEU A 393 -26.78 -4.98 3.91
N SER A 394 -26.26 -4.05 3.12
CA SER A 394 -27.07 -3.13 2.31
C SER A 394 -27.24 -3.69 0.90
N TRP A 395 -28.47 -3.75 0.37
CA TRP A 395 -28.74 -4.10 -1.03
C TRP A 395 -29.59 -3.03 -1.70
N THR A 396 -29.32 -2.78 -2.97
CA THR A 396 -29.95 -1.74 -3.76
C THR A 396 -30.41 -2.27 -5.11
N LEU A 397 -31.65 -1.95 -5.45
CA LEU A 397 -32.25 -2.31 -6.73
C LEU A 397 -31.80 -1.31 -7.82
N GLY A 398 -31.52 -1.79 -9.04
CA GLY A 398 -31.29 -0.92 -10.21
C GLY A 398 -30.01 -1.22 -10.99
N PRO A 399 -29.80 -0.57 -12.16
CA PRO A 399 -28.57 -0.73 -12.94
C PRO A 399 -27.44 0.07 -12.27
N ILE A 400 -27.00 -0.32 -11.09
CA ILE A 400 -25.74 0.19 -10.51
C ILE A 400 -24.59 -0.41 -11.34
N GLY A 401 -23.69 0.47 -11.82
CA GLY A 401 -22.61 0.15 -12.77
C GLY A 401 -22.85 0.62 -14.22
N GLY A 402 -21.75 0.82 -14.98
CA GLY A 402 -21.77 1.03 -16.43
C GLY A 402 -21.21 2.37 -16.92
N SER A 403 -19.98 2.37 -17.46
CA SER A 403 -19.55 3.37 -18.47
C SER A 403 -20.38 3.28 -19.75
N ALA A 404 -21.12 2.17 -19.92
CA ALA A 404 -22.22 2.01 -20.86
C ALA A 404 -23.51 2.76 -20.45
N GLY A 405 -23.45 3.66 -19.46
CA GLY A 405 -24.51 4.61 -19.09
C GLY A 405 -24.97 5.55 -20.23
N ALA A 406 -24.48 5.36 -21.45
CA ALA A 406 -24.88 6.08 -22.65
C ALA A 406 -25.80 5.30 -23.61
N VAL A 407 -26.15 4.02 -23.37
CA VAL A 407 -26.80 3.22 -24.43
C VAL A 407 -28.34 3.19 -24.35
N ARG A 408 -29.00 3.34 -23.19
CA ARG A 408 -30.48 3.27 -23.09
C ARG A 408 -31.12 4.16 -22.00
N PRO A 409 -32.33 4.72 -22.23
CA PRO A 409 -33.03 5.60 -21.27
C PRO A 409 -33.30 5.01 -19.88
N HIS A 410 -33.49 3.69 -19.77
CA HIS A 410 -33.74 2.98 -18.50
C HIS A 410 -32.44 2.55 -17.77
N MET A 411 -31.27 2.75 -18.40
CA MET A 411 -29.94 2.53 -17.80
C MET A 411 -29.25 3.85 -17.44
N GLY A 412 -29.98 4.98 -17.49
CA GLY A 412 -29.51 6.23 -16.89
C GLY A 412 -29.32 6.07 -15.38
N PRO A 413 -28.45 6.86 -14.73
CA PRO A 413 -28.18 6.74 -13.31
C PRO A 413 -29.47 6.90 -12.51
N GLN A 414 -29.98 5.80 -11.97
CA GLN A 414 -31.07 5.81 -11.00
C GLN A 414 -30.50 6.23 -9.63
N PRO A 415 -31.30 6.89 -8.78
CA PRO A 415 -30.92 7.05 -7.38
C PRO A 415 -30.65 5.66 -6.77
N ILE A 416 -29.70 5.60 -5.83
CA ILE A 416 -29.52 4.41 -5.00
C ILE A 416 -30.85 4.18 -4.24
N ASP A 417 -31.28 2.92 -4.17
CA ASP A 417 -32.48 2.46 -3.46
C ASP A 417 -32.05 1.37 -2.48
N SER A 418 -31.18 1.76 -1.53
CA SER A 418 -30.51 0.84 -0.62
C SER A 418 -31.32 0.59 0.64
N GLY A 419 -31.60 -0.68 0.94
CA GLY A 419 -32.19 -1.15 2.20
C GLY A 419 -31.29 -2.09 2.99
N ILE A 420 -31.72 -2.50 4.19
CA ILE A 420 -31.07 -3.46 5.08
C ILE A 420 -31.66 -4.86 4.87
N TYR A 421 -30.78 -5.84 4.67
CA TYR A 421 -31.13 -7.23 4.44
C TYR A 421 -30.29 -8.17 5.30
N LEU A 422 -30.80 -9.39 5.49
CA LEU A 422 -30.12 -10.47 6.21
C LEU A 422 -29.90 -11.67 5.30
N VAL A 423 -28.67 -12.18 5.29
CA VAL A 423 -28.29 -13.47 4.74
C VAL A 423 -28.16 -14.45 5.91
N LYS A 424 -29.05 -15.44 5.94
CA LYS A 424 -29.13 -16.43 7.01
C LYS A 424 -27.88 -17.32 7.01
N ASN A 425 -27.30 -17.52 8.18
CA ASN A 425 -26.07 -18.28 8.42
C ASN A 425 -24.87 -17.87 7.54
N ALA A 426 -24.93 -16.68 6.91
CA ALA A 426 -23.99 -16.25 5.87
C ALA A 426 -23.81 -17.31 4.77
N GLU A 427 -24.89 -18.02 4.42
CA GLU A 427 -24.92 -18.96 3.30
C GLU A 427 -24.84 -18.20 1.97
N ALA A 428 -24.13 -18.78 0.99
CA ALA A 428 -24.04 -18.17 -0.33
C ALA A 428 -25.43 -18.08 -0.98
N THR A 429 -25.75 -16.91 -1.52
CA THR A 429 -27.01 -16.68 -2.24
C THR A 429 -26.75 -16.74 -3.74
N THR A 430 -27.68 -17.28 -4.51
CA THR A 430 -27.66 -17.36 -5.98
C THR A 430 -28.60 -16.35 -6.64
N GLU A 431 -29.45 -15.68 -5.86
CA GLU A 431 -30.32 -14.60 -6.31
C GLU A 431 -30.74 -13.70 -5.12
N PRO A 432 -31.17 -12.44 -5.36
CA PRO A 432 -31.53 -11.54 -4.27
C PRO A 432 -32.66 -12.05 -3.38
N GLY A 433 -33.64 -12.76 -3.95
CA GLY A 433 -34.82 -13.25 -3.24
C GLY A 433 -34.55 -14.28 -2.13
N GLN A 434 -33.32 -14.80 -2.03
CA GLN A 434 -32.88 -15.67 -0.94
C GLN A 434 -32.42 -14.90 0.31
N MET A 435 -32.26 -13.58 0.19
CA MET A 435 -32.07 -12.70 1.35
C MET A 435 -33.41 -12.43 2.02
N LEU A 436 -33.36 -11.91 3.25
CA LEU A 436 -34.53 -11.48 4.00
C LEU A 436 -34.51 -9.95 4.16
N LEU A 437 -35.62 -9.31 3.80
CA LEU A 437 -35.83 -7.87 3.97
C LEU A 437 -36.03 -7.55 5.45
N ILE A 438 -35.24 -6.60 5.95
CA ILE A 438 -35.44 -6.00 7.29
C ILE A 438 -36.06 -4.62 7.15
N LYS A 439 -35.51 -3.78 6.27
CA LYS A 439 -36.01 -2.42 6.05
C LYS A 439 -35.58 -1.87 4.69
N ASN A 440 -36.48 -1.16 4.00
CA ASN A 440 -36.18 -0.32 2.86
C ASN A 440 -37.23 0.81 2.79
N ASP A 441 -36.88 2.03 3.21
CA ASP A 441 -37.79 3.17 3.15
C ASP A 441 -37.62 3.94 1.83
N PRO A 442 -38.68 4.15 1.03
CA PRO A 442 -38.59 4.82 -0.27
C PRO A 442 -38.05 6.27 -0.23
N LYS A 443 -37.96 6.90 0.94
CA LYS A 443 -37.42 8.26 1.12
C LYS A 443 -35.92 8.27 1.40
N TYR A 444 -35.36 7.16 1.84
CA TYR A 444 -34.02 7.10 2.41
C TYR A 444 -33.18 6.00 1.77
N ASN A 445 -31.89 6.03 2.06
CA ASN A 445 -30.94 4.98 1.80
C ASN A 445 -30.43 4.50 3.17
N GLU A 446 -30.63 3.22 3.48
CA GLU A 446 -30.12 2.61 4.69
C GLU A 446 -28.71 2.01 4.47
N GLN A 447 -27.78 2.40 5.35
CA GLN A 447 -26.34 2.13 5.23
C GLN A 447 -25.74 1.63 6.56
N TRP A 448 -24.63 0.89 6.47
CA TRP A 448 -23.86 0.36 7.62
C TRP A 448 -24.70 -0.25 8.76
N PRO A 449 -25.51 -1.30 8.49
CA PRO A 449 -26.26 -1.97 9.54
C PRO A 449 -25.31 -2.67 10.53
N ARG A 450 -25.47 -2.41 11.83
CA ARG A 450 -24.72 -3.02 12.93
C ARG A 450 -25.68 -3.58 13.99
N PRO A 451 -25.55 -4.84 14.43
CA PRO A 451 -26.36 -5.36 15.52
C PRO A 451 -25.93 -4.71 16.85
N LEU A 452 -26.86 -4.12 17.59
CA LEU A 452 -26.60 -3.53 18.91
C LEU A 452 -26.67 -4.63 19.98
N VAL A 453 -25.58 -5.39 20.09
CA VAL A 453 -25.42 -6.51 21.03
C VAL A 453 -23.98 -6.55 21.54
N SER A 454 -23.75 -7.25 22.65
CA SER A 454 -22.38 -7.46 23.15
C SER A 454 -21.56 -8.33 22.20
N TYR A 455 -20.24 -8.13 22.22
CA TYR A 455 -19.27 -8.96 21.50
C TYR A 455 -19.43 -10.44 21.87
N GLN A 456 -19.78 -10.72 23.13
CA GLN A 456 -20.05 -12.06 23.64
C GLN A 456 -21.25 -12.71 22.95
N ARG A 457 -22.29 -11.95 22.59
CA ARG A 457 -23.46 -12.49 21.86
C ARG A 457 -23.09 -12.92 20.45
N VAL A 458 -22.13 -12.24 19.79
CA VAL A 458 -21.71 -12.53 18.42
C VAL A 458 -20.63 -13.61 18.37
N TYR A 459 -19.61 -13.53 19.23
CA TYR A 459 -18.38 -14.33 19.11
C TYR A 459 -18.10 -15.27 20.29
N GLY A 460 -18.95 -15.24 21.33
CA GLY A 460 -18.82 -16.10 22.52
C GLY A 460 -17.74 -15.67 23.52
N VAL A 461 -17.08 -14.53 23.32
CA VAL A 461 -16.05 -13.97 24.21
C VAL A 461 -16.38 -12.52 24.56
N ALA A 462 -15.95 -12.01 25.72
CA ALA A 462 -16.29 -10.65 26.15
C ALA A 462 -15.59 -9.56 25.32
N GLU A 463 -14.35 -9.81 24.90
CA GLU A 463 -13.55 -8.93 24.05
C GLU A 463 -12.61 -9.77 23.17
N PRO A 464 -12.10 -9.22 22.05
CA PRO A 464 -11.04 -9.87 21.27
C PRO A 464 -9.75 -10.08 22.07
N LYS A 465 -8.88 -10.98 21.59
CA LYS A 465 -7.58 -11.21 22.24
C LYS A 465 -6.74 -9.92 22.24
N ASN A 466 -6.20 -9.55 23.39
CA ASN A 466 -5.30 -8.41 23.50
C ASN A 466 -3.89 -8.79 23.02
N LEU A 467 -3.53 -8.29 21.84
CA LEU A 467 -2.18 -8.45 21.25
C LEU A 467 -1.35 -7.23 21.59
N SER A 468 -0.12 -7.48 22.04
CA SER A 468 0.83 -6.43 22.42
C SER A 468 2.23 -6.74 21.88
N ARG A 469 2.95 -5.70 21.50
CA ARG A 469 4.32 -5.69 21.04
C ARG A 469 5.20 -6.22 22.15
N LYS A 470 5.99 -7.23 21.82
CA LYS A 470 7.03 -7.76 22.68
C LYS A 470 8.31 -7.79 21.89
N THR A 471 9.34 -7.14 22.41
CA THR A 471 10.70 -7.34 21.91
C THR A 471 11.07 -8.80 22.10
N PRO A 472 11.41 -9.55 21.05
CA PRO A 472 11.84 -10.94 21.20
C PRO A 472 13.07 -11.02 22.11
N PRO A 473 13.11 -11.94 23.10
CA PRO A 473 14.24 -12.05 24.01
C PRO A 473 15.59 -12.20 23.32
N GLN A 474 15.63 -12.92 22.18
CA GLN A 474 16.83 -13.12 21.37
C GLN A 474 17.43 -11.82 20.80
N HIS A 475 16.63 -10.75 20.72
CA HIS A 475 17.02 -9.46 20.16
C HIS A 475 17.07 -8.34 21.19
N ALA A 476 16.94 -8.66 22.48
CA ALA A 476 16.83 -7.68 23.55
C ALA A 476 18.04 -6.74 23.65
N GLU A 477 19.23 -7.21 23.29
CA GLU A 477 20.45 -6.38 23.27
C GLU A 477 20.46 -5.37 22.12
N GLN A 478 19.89 -5.75 20.96
CA GLN A 478 19.78 -4.89 19.79
C GLN A 478 18.65 -3.86 19.92
N LEU A 479 17.62 -4.22 20.69
CA LEU A 479 16.40 -3.45 20.88
C LEU A 479 16.12 -3.21 22.37
N PRO A 480 16.99 -2.49 23.09
CA PRO A 480 16.79 -2.26 24.52
C PRO A 480 15.53 -1.39 24.76
N PRO A 481 14.88 -1.49 25.94
CA PRO A 481 13.68 -0.69 26.23
C PRO A 481 13.90 0.80 25.98
N GLY A 482 12.92 1.45 25.35
CA GLY A 482 12.98 2.85 24.95
C GLY A 482 13.75 3.11 23.66
N THR A 483 14.29 2.10 22.98
CA THR A 483 14.93 2.29 21.67
C THR A 483 13.96 2.91 20.66
N PRO A 484 14.39 3.89 19.83
CA PRO A 484 13.60 4.40 18.70
C PRO A 484 13.77 3.57 17.41
N PHE A 485 14.31 2.34 17.51
CA PHE A 485 14.65 1.50 16.36
C PHE A 485 13.86 0.20 16.34
N GLY A 486 13.82 -0.43 15.16
CA GLY A 486 13.32 -1.79 14.96
C GLY A 486 14.32 -2.64 14.19
N LEU A 487 14.09 -3.95 14.17
CA LEU A 487 14.85 -4.89 13.35
C LEU A 487 14.00 -5.36 12.17
N VAL A 488 14.63 -5.46 11.00
CA VAL A 488 14.02 -6.03 9.81
C VAL A 488 14.95 -7.08 9.18
N GLY A 489 14.36 -8.15 8.65
CA GLY A 489 15.10 -9.23 8.00
C GLY A 489 14.21 -10.13 7.15
N THR A 490 14.84 -11.11 6.52
CA THR A 490 14.16 -12.25 5.89
C THR A 490 15.06 -13.47 5.93
N SER A 491 14.47 -14.65 5.78
CA SER A 491 15.19 -15.93 5.77
C SER A 491 15.85 -16.26 4.43
N SER A 492 15.25 -15.88 3.30
CA SER A 492 15.87 -16.08 1.98
C SER A 492 15.33 -15.11 0.93
N PHE A 493 16.20 -14.68 0.02
CA PHE A 493 15.83 -13.95 -1.20
C PHE A 493 15.74 -14.86 -2.44
N TYR A 494 16.17 -16.13 -2.32
CA TYR A 494 16.02 -17.12 -3.39
C TYR A 494 14.61 -17.72 -3.37
N LYS A 495 14.04 -17.95 -2.18
CA LYS A 495 12.61 -18.25 -2.05
C LYS A 495 11.79 -17.01 -2.38
N ARG A 496 11.21 -16.97 -3.58
CA ARG A 496 10.70 -15.73 -4.16
C ARG A 496 9.58 -15.90 -5.17
N GLU A 497 8.62 -14.98 -5.15
CA GLU A 497 7.50 -14.88 -6.12
C GLU A 497 7.38 -13.48 -6.73
N SER A 498 8.48 -12.99 -7.33
CA SER A 498 8.58 -11.65 -7.95
C SER A 498 8.26 -11.61 -9.44
N ALA A 499 8.24 -12.78 -10.11
CA ALA A 499 7.95 -12.86 -11.53
C ALA A 499 6.47 -12.51 -11.78
N PRO A 500 6.17 -11.66 -12.79
CA PRO A 500 4.78 -11.39 -13.15
C PRO A 500 4.12 -12.69 -13.59
N MET A 501 2.90 -12.97 -13.12
CA MET A 501 2.17 -14.21 -13.36
C MET A 501 2.97 -15.48 -13.02
N GLY A 502 3.90 -15.37 -12.06
CA GLY A 502 4.90 -16.40 -11.80
C GLY A 502 4.32 -17.70 -11.26
N GLN A 503 4.88 -18.82 -11.74
CA GLN A 503 4.69 -20.15 -11.19
C GLN A 503 5.98 -20.64 -10.52
N VAL A 504 5.84 -21.36 -9.41
CA VAL A 504 6.95 -22.04 -8.74
C VAL A 504 6.96 -23.49 -9.22
N GLU A 505 7.96 -23.84 -10.02
CA GLU A 505 8.11 -25.20 -10.57
C GLU A 505 8.41 -26.21 -9.45
N PRO A 506 7.94 -27.47 -9.56
CA PRO A 506 8.27 -28.51 -8.59
C PRO A 506 9.79 -28.66 -8.38
N GLY A 507 10.24 -28.57 -7.13
CA GLY A 507 11.66 -28.63 -6.77
C GLY A 507 12.41 -27.29 -6.85
N SER A 508 11.74 -26.19 -7.19
CA SER A 508 12.25 -24.83 -7.12
C SER A 508 11.61 -24.06 -5.96
N VAL A 509 12.28 -23.01 -5.50
CA VAL A 509 11.73 -22.01 -4.55
C VAL A 509 11.50 -20.63 -5.20
N THR A 510 11.89 -20.50 -6.48
CA THR A 510 11.83 -19.24 -7.22
C THR A 510 10.77 -19.35 -8.31
N SER A 511 9.85 -18.38 -8.33
CA SER A 511 8.87 -18.26 -9.40
C SER A 511 9.55 -17.86 -10.70
N THR A 512 9.11 -18.44 -11.80
CA THR A 512 9.48 -18.00 -13.15
C THR A 512 8.24 -17.71 -13.97
N PHE A 513 8.40 -16.96 -15.05
CA PHE A 513 7.29 -16.75 -15.99
C PHE A 513 6.89 -18.08 -16.66
N PRO A 514 5.59 -18.39 -16.76
CA PRO A 514 5.14 -19.66 -17.34
C PRO A 514 5.51 -19.77 -18.83
N LYS A 515 6.11 -20.91 -19.22
CA LYS A 515 6.67 -21.14 -20.57
C LYS A 515 5.64 -21.07 -21.72
N ASN A 516 4.33 -21.23 -21.42
CA ASN A 516 3.24 -21.29 -22.41
C ASN A 516 2.03 -20.43 -21.98
N TYR A 517 2.23 -19.15 -21.66
CA TYR A 517 1.12 -18.29 -21.28
C TYR A 517 0.09 -18.18 -22.41
N ARG A 518 -1.11 -18.73 -22.19
CA ARG A 518 -2.22 -18.79 -23.17
C ARG A 518 -1.84 -19.42 -24.53
N GLY A 519 -0.90 -20.35 -24.54
CA GLY A 519 -0.41 -20.99 -25.77
C GLY A 519 0.45 -20.07 -26.65
N GLN A 520 0.94 -18.95 -26.08
CA GLN A 520 1.81 -18.01 -26.76
C GLN A 520 3.20 -18.00 -26.13
N SER A 521 4.26 -17.98 -26.96
CA SER A 521 5.67 -18.00 -26.53
C SER A 521 6.28 -16.59 -26.38
N TRP A 522 5.48 -15.60 -25.97
CA TRP A 522 5.90 -14.19 -25.97
C TRP A 522 6.85 -13.82 -24.83
N ASN A 523 7.68 -12.80 -25.07
CA ASN A 523 8.48 -12.14 -24.05
C ASN A 523 7.57 -11.53 -22.96
N PRO A 524 7.70 -11.94 -21.69
CA PRO A 524 6.85 -11.47 -20.61
C PRO A 524 7.08 -10.03 -20.14
N TYR A 525 8.07 -9.34 -20.71
CA TYR A 525 8.52 -8.03 -20.24
C TYR A 525 8.19 -6.88 -21.21
N ASP A 526 7.44 -7.14 -22.29
CA ASP A 526 7.45 -6.24 -23.44
C ASP A 526 6.20 -6.22 -24.34
N SER A 527 4.96 -6.45 -23.85
CA SER A 527 3.82 -6.08 -24.71
C SER A 527 2.49 -5.67 -24.08
N GLU A 528 1.93 -4.58 -24.63
CA GLU A 528 0.55 -4.14 -24.41
C GLU A 528 -0.50 -5.19 -24.84
N PHE A 529 -0.14 -6.11 -25.73
CA PHE A 529 -1.05 -7.09 -26.34
C PHE A 529 -1.10 -8.46 -25.63
N THR A 530 -0.09 -8.82 -24.83
CA THR A 530 -0.06 -10.14 -24.13
C THR A 530 -0.69 -10.09 -22.74
N GLY A 531 -1.11 -8.92 -22.28
CA GLY A 531 -1.53 -8.73 -20.90
C GLY A 531 -0.34 -8.76 -19.93
N THR A 532 0.88 -8.43 -20.36
CA THR A 532 2.08 -8.28 -19.51
C THR A 532 2.30 -6.83 -19.05
N ILE A 533 1.36 -5.93 -19.38
CA ILE A 533 1.18 -4.59 -18.76
C ILE A 533 1.10 -4.62 -17.22
N TRP A 534 1.15 -5.80 -16.60
CA TRP A 534 1.13 -6.02 -15.16
C TRP A 534 2.49 -5.92 -14.50
N ASN A 535 3.60 -6.25 -15.17
CA ASN A 535 4.91 -6.18 -14.51
C ASN A 535 5.17 -4.73 -14.08
N TRP A 536 5.59 -4.53 -12.83
CA TRP A 536 5.70 -3.23 -12.16
C TRP A 536 4.41 -2.42 -11.95
N GLN A 537 3.32 -2.60 -12.72
CA GLN A 537 2.09 -1.81 -12.57
C GLN A 537 0.99 -2.50 -11.75
N GLY A 538 0.97 -3.82 -11.70
CA GLY A 538 -0.05 -4.57 -10.96
C GLY A 538 0.41 -5.90 -10.37
N GLN A 539 1.35 -6.63 -10.96
CA GLN A 539 1.91 -7.84 -10.35
C GLN A 539 3.36 -8.06 -10.81
N GLY A 540 4.22 -8.43 -9.86
CA GLY A 540 5.65 -8.60 -10.12
C GLY A 540 6.40 -7.27 -10.22
N SER A 541 7.72 -7.36 -10.31
CA SER A 541 8.61 -6.20 -10.44
C SER A 541 10.01 -6.58 -10.95
N ASP A 542 10.13 -7.68 -11.70
CA ASP A 542 11.43 -8.10 -12.23
C ASP A 542 11.94 -7.11 -13.29
N ALA A 543 13.20 -6.70 -13.16
CA ALA A 543 13.92 -5.74 -14.00
C ALA A 543 14.80 -6.45 -15.04
N GLY A 544 14.17 -7.28 -15.88
CA GLY A 544 14.83 -8.11 -16.87
C GLY A 544 14.94 -9.57 -16.46
N ARG A 545 15.68 -10.37 -17.23
CA ARG A 545 15.96 -11.78 -16.95
C ARG A 545 17.25 -11.92 -16.14
N TYR A 546 17.22 -12.66 -15.04
CA TYR A 546 18.38 -12.89 -14.19
C TYR A 546 18.23 -14.18 -13.40
N ASP A 547 19.36 -14.74 -12.98
CA ASP A 547 19.40 -15.93 -12.14
C ASP A 547 19.49 -15.53 -10.66
N ASN A 548 19.18 -16.45 -9.74
CA ASN A 548 19.34 -16.19 -8.31
C ASN A 548 20.78 -15.79 -7.95
N SER A 549 21.77 -16.31 -8.68
CA SER A 549 23.18 -15.93 -8.55
C SER A 549 23.52 -14.53 -9.06
N ASP A 550 22.56 -13.76 -9.55
CA ASP A 550 22.76 -12.33 -9.77
C ASP A 550 22.39 -11.51 -8.53
N ILE A 551 21.55 -12.04 -7.63
CA ILE A 551 21.21 -11.41 -6.37
C ILE A 551 22.48 -11.34 -5.51
N HIS A 552 22.91 -10.12 -5.22
CA HIS A 552 24.15 -9.84 -4.51
C HIS A 552 23.88 -9.16 -3.17
N ALA A 553 23.04 -8.13 -3.17
CA ALA A 553 22.67 -7.37 -1.98
C ALA A 553 21.18 -7.01 -1.98
N VAL A 554 20.69 -6.56 -0.83
CA VAL A 554 19.41 -5.85 -0.71
C VAL A 554 19.66 -4.38 -0.40
N ARG A 555 19.05 -3.49 -1.17
CA ARG A 555 18.95 -2.06 -0.87
C ARG A 555 17.69 -1.81 -0.08
N ILE A 556 17.82 -1.22 1.10
CA ILE A 556 16.69 -0.79 1.94
C ILE A 556 16.47 0.70 1.71
N LEU A 557 15.24 1.06 1.38
CA LEU A 557 14.84 2.43 1.08
C LEU A 557 13.88 2.94 2.14
N ALA A 558 14.17 4.08 2.76
CA ALA A 558 13.21 4.85 3.55
C ALA A 558 12.31 5.68 2.63
N PHE A 559 11.06 5.87 3.03
CA PHE A 559 10.07 6.71 2.36
C PHE A 559 9.60 7.81 3.28
N GLU A 560 9.50 9.02 2.73
CA GLU A 560 8.90 10.14 3.42
C GLU A 560 7.48 10.43 2.90
N PRO A 561 6.60 10.90 3.78
CA PRO A 561 5.29 11.40 3.36
C PRO A 561 5.44 12.67 2.50
N ASN A 562 4.44 12.93 1.66
CA ASN A 562 4.29 14.24 1.01
C ASN A 562 3.46 15.15 1.92
N ALA A 563 4.08 16.11 2.59
CA ALA A 563 3.33 17.05 3.44
C ALA A 563 2.43 17.98 2.60
N SER A 564 1.15 18.08 2.95
CA SER A 564 0.24 19.08 2.41
C SER A 564 0.63 20.44 2.95
N THR A 565 1.18 21.30 2.09
CA THR A 565 1.39 22.71 2.36
C THR A 565 0.74 23.55 1.26
N LYS A 566 0.27 24.77 1.56
CA LYS A 566 -0.06 25.80 0.55
C LYS A 566 1.18 26.54 0.02
N ALA A 567 2.37 26.00 0.23
CA ALA A 567 3.58 26.55 -0.36
C ALA A 567 3.47 26.56 -1.90
N ALA A 568 4.32 27.34 -2.57
CA ALA A 568 4.33 27.53 -4.02
C ALA A 568 4.79 26.30 -4.82
N GLY A 569 4.18 25.15 -4.55
CA GLY A 569 4.26 23.96 -5.37
C GLY A 569 3.40 24.12 -6.62
N ASN A 570 3.24 23.05 -7.38
CA ASN A 570 2.35 23.07 -8.55
C ASN A 570 0.91 23.48 -8.14
N ARG A 571 0.06 23.85 -9.11
CA ARG A 571 -1.33 24.30 -8.85
C ARG A 571 -2.22 23.34 -8.03
N TYR A 572 -1.73 22.13 -7.74
CA TYR A 572 -2.38 21.10 -6.96
C TYR A 572 -1.79 20.94 -5.55
N GLY A 573 -0.86 21.81 -5.12
CA GLY A 573 -0.21 21.86 -3.81
C GLY A 573 0.58 20.60 -3.44
N TYR A 574 1.23 19.99 -4.43
CA TYR A 574 2.23 18.94 -4.20
C TYR A 574 3.62 19.57 -4.00
N PRO A 575 4.55 18.87 -3.30
CA PRO A 575 5.95 19.27 -3.16
C PRO A 575 6.63 19.63 -4.50
N ALA A 576 7.65 20.49 -4.43
CA ALA A 576 8.44 20.95 -5.57
C ALA A 576 9.58 19.97 -5.90
N PHE A 577 9.23 18.73 -6.18
CA PHE A 577 10.15 17.75 -6.75
C PHE A 577 9.45 16.89 -7.79
N SER A 578 10.24 16.11 -8.55
CA SER A 578 9.71 15.08 -9.43
C SER A 578 10.58 13.84 -9.35
N ASN A 579 9.94 12.68 -9.47
CA ASN A 579 10.54 11.41 -9.87
C ASN A 579 9.40 10.56 -10.47
N HIS A 580 9.69 9.36 -10.97
CA HIS A 580 8.69 8.54 -11.67
C HIS A 580 7.49 8.10 -10.81
N ALA A 581 7.59 8.16 -9.47
CA ALA A 581 6.54 7.79 -8.53
C ALA A 581 5.90 8.97 -7.77
N MET A 582 6.52 10.16 -7.80
CA MET A 582 6.23 11.31 -6.93
C MET A 582 6.34 10.97 -5.44
N GLU A 583 7.38 10.23 -5.08
CA GLU A 583 7.70 9.74 -3.72
C GLU A 583 9.14 10.14 -3.37
N ARG A 584 9.44 10.45 -2.11
CA ARG A 584 10.83 10.62 -1.66
C ARG A 584 11.38 9.27 -1.20
N LEU A 585 12.47 8.83 -1.80
CA LEU A 585 13.14 7.57 -1.48
C LEU A 585 14.60 7.86 -1.11
N ARG A 586 15.04 7.37 0.05
CA ARG A 586 16.43 7.51 0.53
C ARG A 586 17.02 6.16 0.85
N ILE A 587 18.30 5.95 0.53
CA ILE A 587 18.95 4.67 0.78
C ILE A 587 19.41 4.62 2.24
N LEU A 588 18.86 3.68 3.03
CA LEU A 588 19.35 3.38 4.38
C LEU A 588 20.57 2.46 4.37
N GLY A 589 20.67 1.59 3.36
CA GLY A 589 21.82 0.71 3.21
C GLY A 589 21.68 -0.26 2.03
N GLU A 590 22.81 -0.70 1.52
CA GLU A 590 22.96 -1.81 0.58
C GLU A 590 23.67 -2.95 1.32
N VAL A 591 22.90 -3.93 1.79
CA VAL A 591 23.36 -5.04 2.63
C VAL A 591 23.67 -6.26 1.75
N PRO A 592 24.94 -6.71 1.66
CA PRO A 592 25.29 -7.92 0.95
C PRO A 592 24.59 -9.15 1.56
N LEU A 593 24.04 -10.01 0.71
CA LEU A 593 23.25 -11.17 1.15
C LEU A 593 24.07 -12.46 1.21
N ARG A 594 25.22 -12.49 0.53
CA ARG A 594 26.09 -13.67 0.48
C ARG A 594 27.00 -13.73 1.69
N LYS A 595 27.21 -14.95 2.17
CA LYS A 595 28.05 -15.25 3.32
C LYS A 595 29.11 -16.28 2.89
N PHE A 596 30.30 -16.19 3.46
CA PHE A 596 31.40 -17.09 3.12
C PHE A 596 32.07 -17.62 4.38
N GLN A 597 32.28 -18.93 4.42
CA GLN A 597 33.18 -19.60 5.36
C GLN A 597 34.37 -20.14 4.56
N GLY A 598 35.42 -19.34 4.47
CA GLY A 598 36.51 -19.57 3.50
C GLY A 598 36.00 -19.34 2.07
N GLU A 599 36.09 -20.36 1.22
CA GLU A 599 35.60 -20.34 -0.16
C GLU A 599 34.14 -20.83 -0.32
N GLN A 600 33.54 -21.36 0.75
CA GLN A 600 32.23 -22.01 0.68
C GLN A 600 31.11 -21.07 1.08
N GLN A 601 30.02 -21.08 0.29
CA GLN A 601 28.76 -20.48 0.70
C GLN A 601 27.94 -21.49 1.51
N PRO A 602 27.57 -21.14 2.74
CA PRO A 602 26.66 -21.96 3.53
C PRO A 602 25.26 -21.98 2.90
N LEU A 603 24.50 -23.04 3.19
CA LEU A 603 23.17 -23.25 2.64
C LEU A 603 22.06 -22.91 3.66
N ASP A 604 20.92 -22.45 3.16
CA ASP A 604 19.67 -22.28 3.89
C ASP A 604 18.93 -23.63 4.05
N PRO A 605 17.85 -23.69 4.85
CA PRO A 605 17.07 -24.91 5.06
C PRO A 605 16.44 -25.51 3.80
N ASP A 606 16.29 -24.72 2.72
CA ASP A 606 15.79 -25.19 1.43
C ASP A 606 16.92 -25.71 0.51
N GLY A 607 18.17 -25.70 0.98
CA GLY A 607 19.35 -26.19 0.24
C GLY A 607 19.96 -25.20 -0.74
N ASN A 608 19.56 -23.92 -0.68
CA ASN A 608 20.11 -22.84 -1.50
C ASN A 608 21.20 -22.07 -0.74
N PRO A 609 22.10 -21.30 -1.38
CA PRO A 609 22.95 -20.35 -0.67
C PRO A 609 22.16 -19.48 0.32
N ASP A 610 22.63 -19.43 1.57
CA ASP A 610 21.95 -18.68 2.63
C ASP A 610 22.02 -17.17 2.35
N THR A 611 20.86 -16.61 1.98
CA THR A 611 20.64 -15.19 1.71
C THR A 611 19.87 -14.47 2.82
N SER A 612 19.80 -15.07 4.01
CA SER A 612 19.18 -14.43 5.17
C SER A 612 19.90 -13.14 5.57
N PHE A 613 19.19 -12.18 6.16
CA PHE A 613 19.84 -10.99 6.73
C PHE A 613 19.03 -10.44 7.90
N LEU A 614 19.68 -9.62 8.71
CA LEU A 614 19.05 -8.84 9.76
C LEU A 614 19.70 -7.46 9.84
N ALA A 615 18.87 -6.41 9.85
CA ALA A 615 19.31 -5.03 9.91
C ALA A 615 18.50 -4.25 10.96
N ARG A 616 19.16 -3.32 11.65
CA ARG A 616 18.52 -2.32 12.50
C ARG A 616 18.24 -1.06 11.68
N ILE A 617 16.99 -0.60 11.75
CA ILE A 617 16.51 0.56 10.99
C ILE A 617 15.74 1.53 11.91
N PRO A 618 15.58 2.80 11.51
CA PRO A 618 14.63 3.72 12.15
C PRO A 618 13.23 3.08 12.25
N ALA A 619 12.65 3.07 13.45
CA ALA A 619 11.26 2.68 13.60
C ALA A 619 10.33 3.80 13.15
N ASP A 620 9.05 3.51 12.95
CA ASP A 620 8.03 4.52 12.61
C ASP A 620 8.32 5.32 11.32
N VAL A 621 9.23 4.80 10.49
CA VAL A 621 9.54 5.27 9.13
C VAL A 621 9.12 4.18 8.16
N ALA A 622 8.42 4.58 7.09
CA ALA A 622 8.02 3.66 6.04
C ALA A 622 9.26 3.23 5.24
N PHE A 623 9.37 1.94 4.89
CA PHE A 623 10.50 1.45 4.11
C PHE A 623 10.14 0.38 3.07
N THR A 624 11.03 0.13 2.12
CA THR A 624 10.93 -1.01 1.21
C THR A 624 12.27 -1.61 0.79
N PHE A 625 12.21 -2.68 -0.01
CA PHE A 625 13.36 -3.43 -0.50
C PHE A 625 13.52 -3.36 -2.02
N GLN A 626 14.77 -3.30 -2.45
CA GLN A 626 15.21 -3.60 -3.80
C GLN A 626 16.29 -4.67 -3.73
N THR A 627 16.12 -5.81 -4.41
CA THR A 627 17.28 -6.70 -4.62
C THR A 627 18.15 -6.11 -5.71
N ILE A 628 19.46 -6.09 -5.51
CA ILE A 628 20.42 -5.51 -6.46
C ILE A 628 21.53 -6.50 -6.82
N ASP A 629 22.06 -6.34 -8.04
CA ASP A 629 23.20 -7.08 -8.53
C ASP A 629 24.54 -6.53 -7.97
N ARG A 630 25.67 -7.16 -8.32
CA ARG A 630 27.01 -6.73 -7.89
C ARG A 630 27.40 -5.32 -8.36
N ARG A 631 26.76 -4.80 -9.41
CA ARG A 631 26.94 -3.44 -9.92
C ARG A 631 25.99 -2.43 -9.24
N GLY A 632 25.13 -2.90 -8.34
CA GLY A 632 24.15 -2.10 -7.61
C GLY A 632 22.86 -1.83 -8.40
N MET A 633 22.61 -2.56 -9.48
CA MET A 633 21.42 -2.40 -10.32
C MET A 633 20.25 -3.20 -9.76
N VAL A 634 19.06 -2.59 -9.73
CA VAL A 634 17.81 -3.27 -9.36
C VAL A 634 17.56 -4.51 -10.23
N LEU A 635 17.24 -5.61 -9.55
CA LEU A 635 16.74 -6.87 -10.12
C LEU A 635 15.23 -7.01 -9.91
N ASN A 636 14.72 -6.60 -8.74
CA ASN A 636 13.29 -6.43 -8.45
C ASN A 636 13.11 -5.47 -7.27
N MET A 637 11.85 -5.05 -7.05
CA MET A 637 11.46 -4.13 -5.99
C MET A 637 10.16 -4.56 -5.32
N ALA A 638 10.12 -4.61 -3.99
CA ALA A 638 8.88 -4.85 -3.26
C ALA A 638 8.02 -3.59 -3.33
N GLN A 639 7.06 -3.51 -4.27
CA GLN A 639 6.28 -2.27 -4.46
C GLN A 639 5.17 -2.05 -3.42
N THR A 640 5.51 -2.00 -2.14
CA THR A 640 4.63 -1.66 -1.03
C THR A 640 5.46 -1.06 0.12
N TRP A 641 4.79 -0.33 1.00
CA TRP A 641 5.41 0.24 2.20
C TRP A 641 5.35 -0.76 3.35
N HIS A 642 6.46 -0.88 4.06
CA HIS A 642 6.55 -1.62 5.30
C HIS A 642 6.83 -0.67 6.45
N GLN A 643 6.67 -1.16 7.68
CA GLN A 643 7.13 -0.46 8.88
C GLN A 643 7.64 -1.43 9.93
N VAL A 644 8.37 -0.90 10.89
CA VAL A 644 8.59 -1.54 12.19
C VAL A 644 8.34 -0.51 13.28
N ARG A 645 7.72 -0.93 14.37
CA ARG A 645 7.51 -0.13 15.57
C ARG A 645 8.77 -0.15 16.44
N PRO A 646 8.95 0.85 17.33
CA PRO A 646 10.08 0.85 18.25
C PRO A 646 10.14 -0.44 19.08
N GLY A 647 11.29 -1.12 19.08
CA GLY A 647 11.47 -2.40 19.77
C GLY A 647 10.81 -3.62 19.10
N GLU A 648 10.29 -3.49 17.89
CA GLU A 648 9.78 -4.59 17.07
C GLU A 648 10.90 -5.24 16.24
N ALA A 649 10.79 -6.55 16.00
CA ALA A 649 11.57 -7.26 14.99
C ALA A 649 10.64 -7.91 13.96
N ARG A 650 10.83 -7.62 12.68
CA ARG A 650 10.12 -8.23 11.54
C ARG A 650 11.10 -8.95 10.63
N GLN A 651 11.24 -10.26 10.89
CA GLN A 651 12.18 -11.15 10.20
C GLN A 651 11.48 -12.41 9.66
N ASP A 652 10.17 -12.48 9.84
CA ASP A 652 9.30 -13.64 9.62
C ASP A 652 8.66 -13.66 8.22
N CYS A 653 9.17 -12.87 7.27
CA CYS A 653 8.68 -12.81 5.90
C CYS A 653 8.71 -14.17 5.18
N GLY A 654 9.62 -15.07 5.57
CA GLY A 654 9.72 -16.42 5.04
C GLY A 654 10.26 -16.54 3.60
N GLY A 655 10.43 -15.42 2.90
CA GLY A 655 10.85 -15.33 1.51
C GLY A 655 10.50 -13.96 0.90
N CYS A 656 10.97 -13.68 -0.31
CA CYS A 656 10.64 -12.46 -1.04
C CYS A 656 9.28 -12.60 -1.75
N HIS A 657 8.22 -12.10 -1.12
CA HIS A 657 6.83 -12.18 -1.62
C HIS A 657 6.30 -13.63 -1.78
N ALA A 658 6.92 -14.60 -1.11
CA ALA A 658 6.69 -16.04 -1.30
C ALA A 658 5.47 -16.57 -0.51
N HIS A 659 4.30 -16.02 -0.78
CA HIS A 659 3.07 -16.30 -0.02
C HIS A 659 2.39 -17.62 -0.44
N SER A 660 2.71 -18.17 -1.62
CA SER A 660 2.15 -19.44 -2.09
C SER A 660 2.97 -20.69 -1.72
N GLN A 661 4.02 -20.48 -0.94
CA GLN A 661 4.94 -21.51 -0.47
C GLN A 661 4.93 -21.56 1.06
N GLN A 662 5.42 -22.65 1.63
CA GLN A 662 5.74 -22.67 3.06
C GLN A 662 6.94 -21.75 3.32
N PRO A 663 6.87 -20.89 4.34
CA PRO A 663 7.94 -19.95 4.64
C PRO A 663 9.21 -20.70 5.06
N THR A 664 10.38 -20.22 4.65
CA THR A 664 11.65 -20.66 5.22
C THR A 664 11.75 -20.08 6.63
N LEU A 665 11.93 -20.92 7.64
CA LEU A 665 12.04 -20.48 9.04
C LEU A 665 13.32 -19.66 9.24
N PHE A 666 13.20 -18.52 9.91
CA PHE A 666 14.33 -17.61 10.10
C PHE A 666 15.34 -18.18 11.10
N GLU A 667 14.86 -18.82 12.16
CA GLU A 667 15.66 -19.46 13.22
C GLU A 667 16.66 -20.50 12.73
N ASP A 668 16.43 -21.07 11.55
CA ASP A 668 17.28 -22.08 10.94
C ASP A 668 18.32 -21.48 9.96
N THR A 669 18.41 -20.15 9.88
CA THR A 669 19.34 -19.42 8.99
C THR A 669 20.53 -18.84 9.74
N ILE A 670 21.56 -18.42 9.01
CA ILE A 670 22.74 -17.78 9.60
C ILE A 670 22.39 -16.46 10.28
N ALA A 671 21.46 -15.67 9.72
CA ALA A 671 21.07 -14.39 10.31
C ALA A 671 20.41 -14.52 11.69
N ALA A 672 19.95 -15.72 12.07
CA ALA A 672 19.43 -15.99 13.41
C ALA A 672 20.51 -16.40 14.43
N THR A 673 21.73 -16.68 13.98
CA THR A 673 22.79 -17.16 14.89
C THR A 673 23.31 -16.02 15.78
N PRO A 674 23.71 -16.30 17.04
CA PRO A 674 24.22 -15.27 17.95
C PRO A 674 25.47 -14.54 17.46
N ASN A 675 26.22 -15.12 16.52
CA ASN A 675 27.45 -14.54 15.96
C ASN A 675 27.19 -13.71 14.68
N TYR A 676 25.95 -13.61 14.22
CA TYR A 676 25.62 -12.78 13.08
C TYR A 676 25.75 -11.31 13.46
N GLU A 677 26.53 -10.56 12.68
CA GLU A 677 26.66 -9.11 12.82
C GLU A 677 25.44 -8.43 12.21
N VAL A 678 24.59 -7.85 13.05
CA VAL A 678 23.44 -7.06 12.59
C VAL A 678 23.92 -5.79 11.91
N PHE A 679 23.47 -5.55 10.69
CA PHE A 679 23.76 -4.30 9.99
C PHE A 679 23.00 -3.15 10.64
N ASP A 680 23.72 -2.20 11.20
CA ASP A 680 23.13 -1.00 11.79
C ASP A 680 23.03 0.13 10.75
N LEU A 681 21.81 0.42 10.31
CA LEU A 681 21.52 1.37 9.23
C LEU A 681 20.96 2.71 9.76
N THR A 682 21.14 3.01 11.05
CA THR A 682 20.56 4.20 11.68
C THR A 682 21.48 5.41 11.55
N ASP A 683 22.80 5.22 11.69
CA ASP A 683 23.78 6.32 11.73
C ASP A 683 24.64 6.40 10.46
N ARG A 684 24.87 5.26 9.81
CA ARG A 684 25.73 5.15 8.62
C ARG A 684 25.10 4.23 7.60
N THR A 685 25.23 4.62 6.33
CA THR A 685 24.73 3.86 5.18
C THR A 685 25.87 3.08 4.53
N PRO A 686 25.91 1.73 4.62
CA PRO A 686 26.77 0.91 3.78
C PRO A 686 26.29 0.97 2.32
N LEU A 687 27.23 1.14 1.40
CA LEU A 687 26.98 1.23 -0.04
C LEU A 687 27.96 0.33 -0.79
N LEU A 688 27.46 -0.43 -1.77
CA LEU A 688 28.31 -1.22 -2.64
C LEU A 688 29.27 -0.31 -3.41
N THR A 689 30.52 -0.75 -3.48
CA THR A 689 31.61 -0.07 -4.19
C THR A 689 32.57 -1.10 -4.81
N SER A 690 33.59 -0.62 -5.52
CA SER A 690 34.67 -1.44 -6.05
C SER A 690 35.64 -1.90 -4.94
N PRO A 691 36.41 -2.98 -5.15
CA PRO A 691 37.41 -3.45 -4.18
C PRO A 691 38.45 -2.39 -3.81
N GLU A 692 38.77 -1.48 -4.74
CA GLU A 692 39.72 -0.39 -4.51
C GLU A 692 39.26 0.60 -3.44
N ASN A 693 37.95 0.73 -3.24
CA ASN A 693 37.33 1.64 -2.27
C ASN A 693 36.71 0.90 -1.08
N ASP A 694 36.95 -0.40 -0.93
CA ASP A 694 36.40 -1.19 0.16
C ASP A 694 36.92 -0.70 1.52
N ALA A 695 35.98 -0.38 2.41
CA ALA A 695 36.24 -0.02 3.80
C ALA A 695 35.77 -1.10 4.77
N SER A 696 35.17 -2.20 4.31
CA SER A 696 34.72 -3.30 5.17
C SER A 696 35.83 -4.30 5.50
N GLY A 697 36.77 -4.53 4.59
CA GLY A 697 37.77 -5.58 4.73
C GLY A 697 37.19 -7.00 4.72
N GLN A 698 35.94 -7.15 4.27
CA GLN A 698 35.22 -8.42 4.22
C GLN A 698 35.02 -8.86 2.77
N ARG A 699 34.88 -10.18 2.57
CA ARG A 699 34.57 -10.77 1.26
C ARG A 699 33.06 -10.90 1.08
N TRP A 700 32.53 -10.22 0.06
CA TRP A 700 31.08 -10.18 -0.23
C TRP A 700 30.66 -10.99 -1.46
N ASP A 701 31.62 -11.44 -2.26
CA ASP A 701 31.37 -12.32 -3.41
C ASP A 701 32.54 -13.29 -3.65
N ALA A 702 32.30 -14.28 -4.53
CA ALA A 702 33.26 -15.33 -4.81
C ALA A 702 34.52 -14.83 -5.54
N ASP A 703 34.44 -13.70 -6.25
CA ASP A 703 35.56 -13.15 -7.02
C ASP A 703 36.29 -12.03 -6.27
N ASN A 704 35.81 -11.68 -5.06
CA ASN A 704 36.23 -10.50 -4.30
C ASN A 704 36.16 -9.20 -5.14
N ALA A 705 35.10 -9.09 -5.94
CA ALA A 705 34.90 -8.05 -6.94
C ALA A 705 34.06 -6.85 -6.45
N THR A 706 33.59 -6.89 -5.20
CA THR A 706 32.79 -5.84 -4.56
C THR A 706 33.30 -5.55 -3.14
N GLY A 707 33.08 -4.31 -2.69
CA GLY A 707 33.34 -3.85 -1.34
C GLY A 707 32.20 -3.03 -0.79
N LEU A 708 32.30 -2.60 0.47
CA LEU A 708 31.41 -1.62 1.08
C LEU A 708 32.17 -0.35 1.45
N ARG A 709 31.63 0.79 1.03
CA ARG A 709 31.96 2.09 1.62
C ARG A 709 30.81 2.56 2.49
N TYR A 710 31.08 3.52 3.36
CA TYR A 710 30.12 4.02 4.32
C TYR A 710 29.99 5.53 4.19
N VAL A 711 28.76 6.02 4.24
CA VAL A 711 28.45 7.46 4.37
C VAL A 711 27.65 7.70 5.64
N ASP A 712 27.69 8.93 6.15
CA ASP A 712 26.93 9.30 7.33
C ASP A 712 25.47 9.61 6.93
N GLY A 713 24.51 9.12 7.72
CA GLY A 713 23.08 9.27 7.43
C GLY A 713 22.62 8.55 6.16
N PRO A 714 21.34 8.72 5.77
CA PRO A 714 20.77 8.14 4.56
C PRO A 714 21.38 8.74 3.30
N GLN A 715 21.58 7.93 2.26
CA GLN A 715 22.10 8.39 0.98
C GLN A 715 20.97 8.81 0.02
N ASP A 716 20.93 10.10 -0.30
CA ASP A 716 20.15 10.65 -1.41
C ASP A 716 20.95 10.59 -2.72
N VAL A 717 20.27 10.45 -3.86
CA VAL A 717 20.90 10.67 -5.17
C VAL A 717 20.00 11.57 -6.00
N GLU A 718 20.42 12.79 -6.30
CA GLU A 718 19.59 13.84 -6.92
C GLU A 718 20.23 14.39 -8.21
N TYR A 719 19.40 14.76 -9.19
CA TYR A 719 19.84 15.17 -10.53
C TYR A 719 20.85 16.34 -10.53
N HIS A 720 20.52 17.47 -9.91
CA HIS A 720 21.36 18.66 -9.93
C HIS A 720 22.66 18.48 -9.15
N ARG A 721 22.61 17.86 -7.98
CA ARG A 721 23.74 17.67 -7.08
C ARG A 721 24.69 16.58 -7.57
N ASP A 722 24.15 15.45 -8.02
CA ASP A 722 24.95 14.22 -8.20
C ASP A 722 25.13 13.83 -9.67
N ILE A 723 24.13 14.06 -10.54
CA ILE A 723 24.12 13.55 -11.92
C ILE A 723 24.62 14.57 -12.93
N LYS A 724 24.11 15.79 -12.87
CA LYS A 724 24.48 16.88 -13.78
C LYS A 724 26.01 17.12 -13.80
N PRO A 725 26.75 17.13 -12.66
CA PRO A 725 28.20 17.30 -12.70
C PRO A 725 28.95 16.17 -13.43
N ILE A 726 28.47 14.92 -13.34
CA ILE A 726 29.05 13.78 -14.04
C ILE A 726 28.93 13.98 -15.56
N PHE A 727 27.75 14.36 -16.03
CA PHE A 727 27.51 14.60 -17.46
C PHE A 727 28.25 15.83 -17.98
N ALA A 728 28.31 16.92 -17.21
CA ALA A 728 29.07 18.11 -17.57
C ALA A 728 30.55 17.78 -17.80
N ARG A 729 31.14 16.96 -16.92
CA ARG A 729 32.54 16.55 -16.98
C ARG A 729 32.83 15.54 -18.10
N SER A 730 31.92 14.59 -18.33
CA SER A 730 32.25 13.36 -19.06
C SER A 730 31.46 13.18 -20.36
N CYS A 731 30.38 13.94 -20.58
CA CYS A 731 29.45 13.69 -21.69
C CYS A 731 29.17 14.92 -22.57
N VAL A 732 29.05 16.11 -21.98
CA VAL A 732 28.61 17.34 -22.67
C VAL A 732 29.46 17.69 -23.90
N ALA A 733 30.77 17.40 -23.88
CA ALA A 733 31.65 17.67 -25.02
C ALA A 733 31.18 17.04 -26.35
N CYS A 734 30.45 15.92 -26.30
CA CYS A 734 29.88 15.25 -27.47
C CYS A 734 28.34 15.36 -27.55
N HIS A 735 27.71 15.85 -26.49
CA HIS A 735 26.25 15.93 -26.32
C HIS A 735 25.74 17.37 -26.18
N SER A 736 26.50 18.36 -26.64
CA SER A 736 26.11 19.77 -26.54
C SER A 736 25.13 20.18 -27.65
N GLY A 737 24.03 20.82 -27.27
CA GLY A 737 23.05 21.40 -28.18
C GLY A 737 23.63 22.53 -29.04
N LYS A 738 24.71 23.17 -28.57
CA LYS A 738 25.40 24.26 -29.27
C LYS A 738 26.05 23.82 -30.58
N THR A 739 26.33 22.52 -30.74
CA THR A 739 26.92 21.95 -31.96
C THR A 739 25.90 21.70 -33.06
N GLY A 740 24.60 21.72 -32.74
CA GLY A 740 23.52 21.32 -33.65
C GLY A 740 23.51 19.85 -34.04
N LYS A 741 24.44 19.03 -33.51
CA LYS A 741 24.63 17.60 -33.84
C LYS A 741 24.98 16.79 -32.59
N ALA A 742 24.18 16.94 -31.53
CA ALA A 742 24.37 16.15 -30.31
C ALA A 742 24.26 14.65 -30.61
N ALA A 743 25.22 13.86 -30.13
CA ALA A 743 25.25 12.42 -30.36
C ALA A 743 23.97 11.74 -29.82
N ALA A 744 23.49 10.72 -30.53
CA ALA A 744 22.29 9.94 -30.19
C ALA A 744 21.00 10.77 -29.99
N GLY A 745 20.95 12.02 -30.47
CA GLY A 745 19.80 12.92 -30.25
C GLY A 745 19.67 13.44 -28.81
N LEU A 746 20.67 13.19 -27.96
CA LEU A 746 20.64 13.52 -26.53
C LEU A 746 21.43 14.80 -26.25
N VAL A 747 20.73 15.86 -25.83
CA VAL A 747 21.32 17.14 -25.44
C VAL A 747 21.47 17.21 -23.91
N LEU A 748 22.71 17.34 -23.44
CA LEU A 748 23.06 17.28 -22.00
C LEU A 748 23.44 18.64 -21.37
N ASP A 749 23.22 19.75 -22.08
CA ASP A 749 23.53 21.11 -21.63
C ASP A 749 22.37 22.10 -21.82
N ASP A 750 21.12 21.63 -21.72
CA ASP A 750 19.88 22.39 -21.96
C ASP A 750 19.03 22.55 -20.69
N ASP A 751 19.67 22.71 -19.52
CA ASP A 751 18.94 22.86 -18.25
C ASP A 751 18.25 24.23 -18.09
N GLU A 752 18.68 25.24 -18.83
CA GLU A 752 18.08 26.59 -18.80
C GLU A 752 16.73 26.64 -19.52
N THR A 753 16.48 25.72 -20.45
CA THR A 753 15.21 25.60 -21.16
C THR A 753 14.26 24.72 -20.35
N LEU A 754 13.09 25.25 -20.00
CA LEU A 754 12.05 24.44 -19.35
C LEU A 754 11.13 23.78 -20.38
N ILE A 755 10.93 22.47 -20.23
CA ILE A 755 10.00 21.66 -21.03
C ILE A 755 9.05 20.99 -20.04
N ASP A 756 7.76 21.30 -20.14
CA ASP A 756 6.73 20.86 -19.18
C ASP A 756 7.12 21.14 -17.71
N ASN A 757 7.74 22.31 -17.47
CA ASN A 757 8.28 22.78 -16.18
C ASN A 757 9.47 21.99 -15.63
N LEU A 758 10.15 21.19 -16.46
CA LEU A 758 11.38 20.48 -16.10
C LEU A 758 12.57 21.00 -16.92
N PRO A 759 13.80 21.00 -16.37
CA PRO A 759 15.01 21.30 -17.13
C PRO A 759 15.11 20.43 -18.38
N GLY A 760 15.47 21.02 -19.52
CA GLY A 760 15.41 20.36 -20.82
C GLY A 760 16.29 19.13 -20.92
N THR A 761 17.47 19.12 -20.29
CA THR A 761 18.32 17.93 -20.22
C THR A 761 17.67 16.82 -19.40
N TYR A 762 17.18 17.13 -18.20
CA TYR A 762 16.45 16.17 -17.37
C TYR A 762 15.23 15.60 -18.13
N PHE A 763 14.43 16.47 -18.75
CA PHE A 763 13.24 16.06 -19.48
C PHE A 763 13.56 15.00 -20.56
N ARG A 764 14.60 15.24 -21.36
CA ARG A 764 15.03 14.30 -22.42
C ARG A 764 15.58 12.99 -21.88
N LEU A 765 16.22 13.03 -20.71
CA LEU A 765 16.78 11.85 -20.04
C LEU A 765 15.73 11.00 -19.32
N ALA A 766 14.75 11.61 -18.65
CA ALA A 766 13.92 10.91 -17.68
C ALA A 766 12.41 11.02 -17.92
N GLU A 767 11.91 12.00 -18.69
CA GLU A 767 10.47 12.29 -18.81
C GLU A 767 9.92 12.45 -20.24
N ASP A 768 10.73 12.16 -21.27
CA ASP A 768 10.29 12.19 -22.66
C ASP A 768 9.42 10.99 -23.08
N GLN A 769 8.39 10.68 -22.30
CA GLN A 769 7.46 9.56 -22.53
C GLN A 769 6.68 9.66 -23.85
N ARG A 770 6.67 10.85 -24.47
CA ARG A 770 6.05 11.13 -25.78
C ARG A 770 7.06 11.15 -26.91
N ALA A 771 8.28 10.67 -26.70
CA ALA A 771 9.32 10.60 -27.73
C ALA A 771 9.54 11.93 -28.48
N ARG A 772 9.34 13.08 -27.83
CA ARG A 772 9.40 14.40 -28.49
C ARG A 772 10.77 14.67 -29.10
N PHE A 773 11.82 14.18 -28.46
CA PHE A 773 13.22 14.38 -28.82
C PHE A 773 13.93 13.06 -29.13
N SER A 774 13.20 11.95 -29.11
CA SER A 774 13.74 10.65 -29.51
C SER A 774 14.18 10.65 -30.97
N PRO A 775 15.32 10.02 -31.30
CA PRO A 775 15.68 9.70 -32.67
C PRO A 775 14.53 9.00 -33.44
N ARG A 776 13.75 8.15 -32.77
CA ARG A 776 12.59 7.41 -33.32
C ARG A 776 11.53 8.32 -33.96
N ARG A 777 11.24 9.49 -33.36
CA ARG A 777 10.19 10.41 -33.84
C ARG A 777 10.69 11.34 -34.94
N LEU A 778 11.96 11.73 -34.89
CA LEU A 778 12.56 12.60 -35.90
C LEU A 778 12.60 11.91 -37.27
N GLU A 779 12.85 10.60 -37.30
CA GLU A 779 12.83 9.81 -38.54
C GLU A 779 11.41 9.55 -39.06
N ALA A 780 10.44 9.22 -38.19
CA ALA A 780 9.03 9.04 -38.58
C ALA A 780 8.43 10.31 -39.24
N ARG A 781 8.74 11.50 -38.71
CA ARG A 781 8.32 12.79 -39.30
C ARG A 781 8.93 13.04 -40.67
N ASN A 782 10.20 12.69 -40.85
CA ASN A 782 10.91 12.88 -42.13
C ASN A 782 10.38 11.95 -43.24
N ASN A 783 9.79 10.81 -42.88
CA ASN A 783 9.24 9.83 -43.81
C ASN A 783 7.73 9.99 -44.09
N GLY A 784 7.06 11.01 -43.52
CA GLY A 784 5.64 11.29 -43.74
C GLY A 784 4.68 10.31 -43.05
N GLU A 785 5.16 9.48 -42.12
CA GLU A 785 4.34 8.51 -41.39
C GLU A 785 3.68 9.15 -40.16
N GLN A 786 2.35 9.08 -40.05
CA GLN A 786 1.59 9.55 -38.88
C GLN A 786 1.39 8.41 -37.87
N TYR A 787 2.35 8.19 -36.97
CA TYR A 787 2.12 7.39 -35.77
C TYR A 787 1.54 8.26 -34.65
N VAL A 788 0.60 7.72 -33.87
CA VAL A 788 0.15 8.39 -32.64
C VAL A 788 1.31 8.36 -31.66
N VAL A 789 1.75 9.55 -31.25
CA VAL A 789 2.98 9.81 -30.49
C VAL A 789 3.09 9.01 -29.17
N ARG A 790 1.96 8.55 -28.63
CA ARG A 790 1.88 7.74 -27.40
C ARG A 790 2.35 6.29 -27.61
N ASP A 791 2.43 5.82 -28.85
CA ASP A 791 2.64 4.41 -29.19
C ASP A 791 4.11 4.10 -29.55
N LEU A 792 5.01 5.07 -29.30
CA LEU A 792 6.44 4.98 -29.65
C LEU A 792 7.35 4.56 -28.48
N PHE A 793 6.84 4.37 -27.26
CA PHE A 793 7.63 3.85 -26.14
C PHE A 793 6.80 2.90 -25.28
N HIS A 794 7.47 1.93 -24.67
CA HIS A 794 6.84 1.12 -23.63
C HIS A 794 6.44 2.03 -22.45
N ARG A 795 5.29 1.79 -21.80
CA ARG A 795 4.78 2.66 -20.72
C ARG A 795 5.68 2.79 -19.48
N HIS A 796 6.58 1.82 -19.32
CA HIS A 796 7.59 1.78 -18.26
C HIS A 796 8.86 2.56 -18.62
N MET A 797 8.96 3.10 -19.84
CA MET A 797 10.04 4.00 -20.21
C MET A 797 9.73 5.42 -19.73
N GLY A 798 10.70 6.06 -19.09
CA GLY A 798 10.67 7.49 -18.82
C GLY A 798 11.08 8.30 -20.06
N SER A 799 12.01 7.76 -20.84
CA SER A 799 12.52 8.32 -22.10
C SER A 799 13.10 7.21 -22.99
N HIS A 800 13.75 7.55 -24.12
CA HIS A 800 14.54 6.59 -24.90
C HIS A 800 15.71 5.98 -24.11
N TYR A 801 16.22 6.67 -23.10
CA TYR A 801 17.46 6.31 -22.41
C TYR A 801 17.24 5.63 -21.07
N VAL A 802 16.05 5.81 -20.46
CA VAL A 802 15.76 5.39 -19.09
C VAL A 802 14.44 4.61 -19.02
N TRP A 803 14.51 3.44 -18.40
CA TRP A 803 13.37 2.70 -17.88
C TRP A 803 13.15 3.07 -16.41
N LYS A 804 11.90 3.36 -16.06
CA LYS A 804 11.51 3.82 -14.72
C LYS A 804 11.89 2.77 -13.68
N PHE A 805 12.65 3.17 -12.65
CA PHE A 805 13.17 2.31 -11.57
C PHE A 805 14.05 1.11 -12.01
N GLN A 806 14.46 1.05 -13.28
CA GLN A 806 15.10 -0.13 -13.88
C GLN A 806 16.39 0.27 -14.60
N SER A 807 17.45 0.52 -13.84
CA SER A 807 18.79 0.80 -14.39
C SER A 807 19.26 -0.32 -15.31
N ARG A 808 19.02 -1.58 -14.92
CA ARG A 808 19.42 -2.78 -15.68
C ARG A 808 18.82 -2.85 -17.08
N ARG A 809 17.64 -2.26 -17.31
CA ARG A 809 16.99 -2.16 -18.64
C ARG A 809 17.26 -0.84 -19.36
N SER A 810 17.90 0.12 -18.70
CA SER A 810 18.10 1.46 -19.23
C SER A 810 19.28 1.51 -20.21
N LEU A 811 19.04 1.98 -21.43
CA LEU A 811 20.08 2.18 -22.44
C LEU A 811 21.23 3.05 -21.90
N LEU A 812 20.94 4.04 -21.05
CA LEU A 812 21.98 4.84 -20.40
C LEU A 812 22.95 3.98 -19.58
N ALA A 813 22.44 3.04 -18.78
CA ALA A 813 23.28 2.11 -18.03
C ALA A 813 24.10 1.22 -18.98
N TRP A 814 23.47 0.69 -20.03
CA TRP A 814 24.17 -0.14 -21.01
C TRP A 814 25.34 0.59 -21.66
N LYS A 815 25.16 1.88 -21.98
CA LYS A 815 26.21 2.71 -22.57
C LYS A 815 27.37 2.97 -21.61
N ILE A 816 27.12 3.23 -20.33
CA ILE A 816 28.21 3.53 -19.37
C ILE A 816 28.97 2.28 -18.92
N PHE A 817 28.37 1.09 -19.04
CA PHE A 817 29.02 -0.19 -18.81
C PHE A 817 29.56 -0.85 -20.08
N GLY A 818 29.08 -0.43 -21.26
CA GLY A 818 29.55 -0.93 -22.56
C GLY A 818 28.98 -2.29 -22.96
N GLU A 819 27.87 -2.72 -22.35
CA GLU A 819 27.22 -3.99 -22.60
C GLU A 819 25.71 -3.88 -22.35
N ARG A 820 24.92 -4.79 -22.93
CA ARG A 820 23.50 -4.94 -22.63
C ARG A 820 23.35 -5.71 -21.31
N LEU A 821 22.53 -5.20 -20.38
CA LEU A 821 22.56 -5.64 -18.98
C LEU A 821 21.28 -6.35 -18.50
N ASP A 822 20.21 -6.36 -19.29
CA ASP A 822 18.88 -6.87 -18.91
C ASP A 822 18.72 -8.39 -19.01
N GLY A 823 19.77 -9.10 -19.42
CA GLY A 823 19.79 -10.55 -19.56
C GLY A 823 19.31 -11.07 -20.91
N TRP A 824 19.13 -10.19 -21.90
CA TRP A 824 18.87 -10.57 -23.29
C TRP A 824 19.98 -10.09 -24.22
N ASP A 825 20.13 -10.78 -25.33
CA ASP A 825 20.84 -10.30 -26.51
C ASP A 825 19.89 -9.51 -27.43
N ASN A 826 20.43 -8.59 -28.25
CA ASN A 826 19.65 -7.85 -29.26
C ASN A 826 18.92 -8.76 -30.25
N ASP A 827 19.38 -10.00 -30.43
CA ASP A 827 18.79 -10.95 -31.37
C ASP A 827 17.61 -11.74 -30.78
N GLU A 828 17.38 -11.67 -29.47
CA GLU A 828 16.29 -12.37 -28.78
C GLU A 828 14.95 -11.63 -28.83
N ILE A 829 14.98 -10.30 -29.02
CA ILE A 829 13.79 -9.44 -29.06
C ILE A 829 13.81 -8.63 -30.37
N PRO A 830 12.66 -8.36 -31.01
CA PRO A 830 12.64 -7.53 -32.21
C PRO A 830 13.20 -6.14 -31.93
N SER A 831 14.10 -5.67 -32.79
CA SER A 831 14.69 -4.33 -32.71
C SER A 831 13.65 -3.22 -32.96
N GLU A 832 13.89 -2.05 -32.37
CA GLU A 832 13.09 -0.84 -32.55
C GLU A 832 12.89 -0.49 -34.04
N PHE A 833 11.66 -0.12 -34.41
CA PHE A 833 11.37 0.34 -35.78
C PHE A 833 11.83 1.79 -35.96
N VAL A 834 12.90 1.98 -36.74
CA VAL A 834 13.48 3.30 -37.05
C VAL A 834 13.16 3.76 -38.48
N GLY A 835 12.54 2.90 -39.30
CA GLY A 835 12.04 3.25 -40.62
C GLY A 835 12.10 2.07 -41.62
N PRO A 836 11.50 2.21 -42.81
CA PRO A 836 11.42 1.12 -43.80
C PRO A 836 12.77 0.71 -44.41
N THR A 837 13.80 1.54 -44.30
CA THR A 837 15.14 1.31 -44.85
C THR A 837 16.20 0.91 -43.81
N ASP A 838 15.82 0.73 -42.53
CA ASP A 838 16.80 0.36 -41.50
C ASP A 838 17.23 -1.12 -41.66
N PRO A 839 18.53 -1.40 -41.82
CA PRO A 839 19.04 -2.77 -41.94
C PRO A 839 18.86 -3.62 -40.68
N ARG A 840 18.58 -3.02 -39.52
CA ARG A 840 18.27 -3.70 -38.24
C ARG A 840 16.85 -4.27 -38.19
N ARG A 841 16.05 -4.13 -39.25
CA ARG A 841 14.68 -4.65 -39.31
C ARG A 841 14.65 -6.18 -39.20
N LYS A 842 14.47 -6.68 -37.98
CA LYS A 842 14.12 -8.09 -37.73
C LYS A 842 12.60 -8.25 -37.84
N LEU A 843 12.16 -9.22 -38.64
CA LEU A 843 10.76 -9.62 -38.67
C LEU A 843 10.52 -10.60 -37.53
N LEU A 844 9.76 -10.18 -36.53
CA LEU A 844 9.23 -11.07 -35.51
C LEU A 844 8.29 -12.10 -36.17
N HIS A 845 8.59 -13.39 -36.07
CA HIS A 845 7.63 -14.42 -36.45
C HIS A 845 6.72 -14.72 -35.25
N LEU A 846 5.40 -14.56 -35.42
CA LEU A 846 4.44 -14.94 -34.38
C LEU A 846 4.40 -16.47 -34.24
N PRO A 847 3.97 -17.03 -33.09
CA PRO A 847 3.72 -18.48 -32.97
C PRO A 847 2.84 -18.97 -34.13
N GLY A 848 3.32 -19.98 -34.87
CA GLY A 848 2.68 -20.45 -36.11
C GLY A 848 3.31 -19.91 -37.41
N GLY A 849 4.35 -19.08 -37.32
CA GLY A 849 5.12 -18.60 -38.48
C GLY A 849 4.53 -17.38 -39.19
N GLU A 850 3.47 -16.78 -38.65
CA GLU A 850 2.83 -15.59 -39.22
C GLU A 850 3.74 -14.36 -39.12
N ALA A 851 3.67 -13.48 -40.12
CA ALA A 851 4.35 -12.20 -40.08
C ALA A 851 3.62 -11.24 -39.13
N PRO A 852 4.35 -10.37 -38.40
CA PRO A 852 3.75 -9.48 -37.42
C PRO A 852 3.02 -8.35 -38.15
N THR A 853 1.90 -7.87 -37.60
CA THR A 853 1.19 -6.69 -38.11
C THR A 853 2.07 -5.43 -37.94
N ALA A 854 1.70 -4.33 -38.60
CA ALA A 854 2.38 -3.05 -38.36
C ALA A 854 2.25 -2.59 -36.91
N GLU A 855 1.10 -2.87 -36.28
CA GLU A 855 0.87 -2.62 -34.85
C GLU A 855 1.77 -3.48 -33.97
N HIS A 856 1.89 -4.79 -34.22
CA HIS A 856 2.81 -5.66 -33.46
C HIS A 856 4.26 -5.15 -33.51
N ARG A 857 4.72 -4.64 -34.65
CA ARG A 857 6.08 -4.08 -34.76
C ARG A 857 6.27 -2.79 -33.97
N LEU A 858 5.21 -2.02 -33.72
CA LEU A 858 5.29 -0.78 -32.93
C LEU A 858 5.38 -1.07 -31.43
N TYR A 859 4.63 -2.07 -30.96
CA TYR A 859 4.50 -2.43 -29.53
C TYR A 859 5.48 -3.49 -29.02
N LEU A 860 6.22 -4.16 -29.91
CA LEU A 860 7.16 -5.27 -29.56
C LEU A 860 8.63 -4.95 -29.89
N GLY A 861 8.91 -3.72 -30.34
CA GLY A 861 10.25 -3.30 -30.73
C GLY A 861 11.03 -2.79 -29.53
N ASP A 862 12.07 -3.52 -29.15
CA ASP A 862 13.01 -3.20 -28.06
C ASP A 862 14.18 -2.34 -28.55
N ILE A 863 14.77 -1.60 -27.62
CA ILE A 863 15.95 -0.78 -27.91
C ILE A 863 17.18 -1.68 -27.97
N ASP A 864 17.94 -1.59 -29.06
CA ASP A 864 19.19 -2.33 -29.20
C ASP A 864 20.36 -1.63 -28.51
N PHE A 865 21.20 -2.41 -27.83
CA PHE A 865 22.56 -1.96 -27.48
C PHE A 865 23.44 -1.91 -28.74
N THR A 866 23.87 -0.73 -29.15
CA THR A 866 24.75 -0.52 -30.31
C THR A 866 26.02 0.24 -29.93
N GLY A 867 27.07 0.18 -30.74
CA GLY A 867 28.31 0.94 -30.49
C GLY A 867 29.15 0.38 -29.34
N SER A 868 29.81 1.26 -28.57
CA SER A 868 30.74 0.89 -27.49
C SER A 868 30.46 1.64 -26.18
N ILE A 869 31.25 1.35 -25.15
CA ILE A 869 31.21 2.06 -23.85
C ILE A 869 31.33 3.57 -24.02
N MET A 870 30.61 4.31 -23.18
CA MET A 870 30.59 5.77 -23.11
C MET A 870 31.12 6.25 -21.74
N PRO A 871 31.93 7.32 -21.71
CA PRO A 871 32.47 8.06 -22.85
C PRO A 871 33.42 7.19 -23.68
N PRO A 872 33.54 7.43 -25.00
CA PRO A 872 34.39 6.60 -25.85
C PRO A 872 35.84 6.63 -25.37
N PRO A 873 36.55 5.48 -25.28
CA PRO A 873 37.95 5.45 -24.84
C PRO A 873 38.86 6.40 -25.63
N ALA A 874 38.60 6.55 -26.93
CA ALA A 874 39.31 7.50 -27.78
C ALA A 874 39.08 8.97 -27.40
N ALA A 875 37.87 9.33 -26.96
CA ALA A 875 37.56 10.69 -26.49
C ALA A 875 38.25 10.96 -25.15
N VAL A 876 38.30 9.96 -24.26
CA VAL A 876 39.03 10.03 -22.98
C VAL A 876 40.52 10.20 -23.21
N ALA A 877 41.13 9.37 -24.07
CA ALA A 877 42.55 9.46 -24.40
C ALA A 877 42.93 10.81 -25.05
N GLN A 878 42.00 11.45 -25.76
CA GLN A 878 42.18 12.78 -26.35
C GLN A 878 41.92 13.93 -25.36
N GLY A 879 41.56 13.65 -24.10
CA GLY A 879 41.20 14.66 -23.11
C GLY A 879 39.89 15.41 -23.42
N LYS A 880 39.07 14.90 -24.35
CA LYS A 880 37.78 15.53 -24.71
C LYS A 880 36.68 15.26 -23.68
N ALA A 881 36.81 14.17 -22.92
CA ALA A 881 35.91 13.78 -21.84
C ALA A 881 36.73 13.12 -20.72
N ALA A 882 36.30 13.26 -19.46
CA ALA A 882 36.89 12.46 -18.39
C ALA A 882 36.37 11.01 -18.43
N ALA A 883 37.18 10.06 -17.96
CA ALA A 883 36.70 8.71 -17.70
C ALA A 883 35.66 8.70 -16.56
N LEU A 884 34.70 7.80 -16.64
CA LEU A 884 33.81 7.52 -15.50
C LEU A 884 34.51 6.57 -14.53
N SER A 885 34.50 6.93 -13.25
CA SER A 885 34.84 6.05 -12.13
C SER A 885 33.74 4.99 -11.90
N ASP A 886 34.02 3.98 -11.07
CA ASP A 886 32.99 3.03 -10.64
C ASP A 886 31.86 3.75 -9.88
N GLU A 887 32.20 4.69 -9.00
CA GLU A 887 31.23 5.49 -8.25
C GLU A 887 30.36 6.37 -9.14
N ASP A 888 30.91 6.96 -10.22
CA ASP A 888 30.08 7.70 -11.18
C ASP A 888 29.01 6.80 -11.79
N ARG A 889 29.37 5.55 -12.15
CA ARG A 889 28.43 4.59 -12.74
C ARG A 889 27.37 4.17 -11.72
N ARG A 890 27.77 3.81 -10.50
CA ARG A 890 26.86 3.41 -9.42
C ARG A 890 25.92 4.55 -9.00
N THR A 891 26.39 5.79 -9.05
CA THR A 891 25.57 6.98 -8.79
C THR A 891 24.47 7.13 -9.85
N ILE A 892 24.81 6.99 -11.14
CA ILE A 892 23.81 7.00 -12.23
C ILE A 892 22.82 5.84 -12.08
N VAL A 893 23.30 4.64 -11.72
CA VAL A 893 22.45 3.46 -11.48
C VAL A 893 21.47 3.72 -10.34
N ARG A 894 21.94 4.18 -9.18
CA ARG A 894 21.11 4.53 -8.03
C ARG A 894 20.07 5.59 -8.40
N TRP A 895 20.46 6.63 -9.14
CA TRP A 895 19.53 7.66 -9.59
C TRP A 895 18.39 7.09 -10.44
N ILE A 896 18.68 6.20 -11.40
CA ILE A 896 17.63 5.55 -12.20
C ILE A 896 16.73 4.67 -11.34
N ASP A 897 17.33 3.88 -10.45
CA ASP A 897 16.63 2.93 -9.57
C ASP A 897 15.80 3.60 -8.46
N LEU A 898 16.03 4.88 -8.19
CA LEU A 898 15.20 5.73 -7.32
C LEU A 898 14.12 6.52 -8.10
N GLY A 899 13.94 6.22 -9.39
CA GLY A 899 12.94 6.86 -10.25
C GLY A 899 13.38 8.21 -10.83
N CYS A 900 14.68 8.46 -10.95
CA CYS A 900 15.28 9.69 -11.43
C CYS A 900 14.87 10.96 -10.65
N PRO A 901 15.07 11.03 -9.33
CA PRO A 901 14.68 12.22 -8.56
C PRO A 901 15.39 13.50 -9.02
N ILE A 902 14.62 14.59 -9.01
CA ILE A 902 15.06 15.97 -9.24
C ILE A 902 14.40 16.92 -8.25
N ASP A 903 15.20 17.78 -7.64
CA ASP A 903 14.72 18.88 -6.82
C ASP A 903 14.31 20.07 -7.71
N LEU A 904 13.11 20.62 -7.49
CA LEU A 904 12.56 21.74 -8.26
C LEU A 904 12.27 22.95 -7.37
N ALA A 905 12.68 22.95 -6.10
CA ALA A 905 12.37 24.02 -5.15
C ALA A 905 12.97 25.37 -5.60
N ASN A 906 14.13 25.34 -6.25
CA ASN A 906 14.77 26.52 -6.86
C ASN A 906 14.04 27.06 -8.11
N LEU A 907 13.19 26.25 -8.75
CA LEU A 907 12.36 26.63 -9.90
C LEU A 907 10.96 27.08 -9.46
N ALA A 908 10.57 26.84 -8.21
CA ALA A 908 9.34 27.34 -7.65
C ALA A 908 9.39 28.87 -7.53
N VAL A 909 8.47 29.57 -8.21
CA VAL A 909 8.32 31.03 -8.09
C VAL A 909 7.17 31.30 -7.11
N PRO A 910 7.45 31.62 -5.83
CA PRO A 910 6.39 31.95 -4.89
C PRO A 910 5.73 33.27 -5.26
N LYS A 911 4.41 33.38 -5.09
CA LYS A 911 3.77 34.70 -5.07
C LYS A 911 4.20 35.45 -3.81
N ALA A 912 4.12 36.77 -3.84
CA ALA A 912 4.45 37.61 -2.68
C ALA A 912 3.64 37.16 -1.44
N GLY A 913 4.34 36.72 -0.39
CA GLY A 913 3.74 36.21 0.85
C GLY A 913 3.52 34.70 0.91
N GLU A 914 3.78 33.95 -0.17
CA GLU A 914 3.76 32.48 -0.18
C GLU A 914 5.13 31.89 0.19
N ARG A 915 5.14 30.67 0.76
CA ARG A 915 6.36 29.93 1.11
C ARG A 915 6.93 29.19 -0.08
N ILE A 916 8.24 28.93 -0.08
CA ILE A 916 8.88 28.01 -1.03
C ILE A 916 8.39 26.59 -0.71
N ALA A 917 8.05 25.82 -1.74
CA ALA A 917 7.56 24.45 -1.57
C ALA A 917 8.70 23.47 -1.26
N SER A 918 8.38 22.47 -0.43
CA SER A 918 9.30 21.41 0.00
C SER A 918 9.86 20.67 -1.23
N GLY A 919 11.18 20.63 -1.39
CA GLY A 919 11.92 19.97 -2.47
C GLY A 919 12.12 18.47 -2.25
N PHE A 920 12.97 17.83 -3.05
CA PHE A 920 13.32 16.42 -2.88
C PHE A 920 14.24 16.23 -1.67
N LEU A 921 15.13 17.20 -1.42
CA LEU A 921 16.14 17.12 -0.35
C LEU A 921 15.61 17.55 1.02
N ASP A 922 14.42 18.15 1.07
CA ASP A 922 13.78 18.55 2.33
C ASP A 922 13.29 17.33 3.10
N ASP A 923 13.19 17.48 4.41
CA ASP A 923 12.77 16.44 5.36
C ASP A 923 11.30 16.67 5.73
N ASP A 924 10.39 15.81 5.27
CA ASP A 924 8.97 15.85 5.66
C ASP A 924 8.64 14.78 6.73
N GLN A 925 9.62 13.95 7.11
CA GLN A 925 9.46 12.91 8.11
C GLN A 925 9.61 13.53 9.51
N ARG A 926 8.76 13.11 10.45
CA ARG A 926 8.85 13.58 11.83
C ARG A 926 9.85 12.72 12.61
N PRO A 927 10.51 13.28 13.64
CA PRO A 927 11.34 12.48 14.54
C PRO A 927 10.60 11.28 15.09
N THR A 928 11.26 10.13 15.13
CA THR A 928 10.77 8.98 15.87
C THR A 928 10.88 9.29 17.35
N LEU A 929 9.75 9.27 18.07
CA LEU A 929 9.68 9.56 19.49
C LEU A 929 8.99 8.40 20.21
N THR A 930 9.56 7.97 21.32
CA THR A 930 9.03 6.88 22.15
C THR A 930 9.00 7.29 23.62
N LEU A 931 7.99 6.83 24.33
CA LEU A 931 7.90 6.93 25.79
C LEU A 931 7.66 5.53 26.35
N ALA A 932 8.74 4.84 26.72
CA ALA A 932 8.69 3.49 27.26
C ALA A 932 8.24 3.45 28.72
N GLN A 933 8.60 4.47 29.50
CA GLN A 933 8.08 4.70 30.84
C GLN A 933 7.72 6.17 31.03
N PRO A 934 6.54 6.49 31.60
CA PRO A 934 5.50 5.55 32.05
C PRO A 934 4.76 4.86 30.88
N ALA A 935 4.60 3.54 30.95
CA ALA A 935 3.55 2.82 30.25
C ALA A 935 2.14 3.31 30.68
N ARG A 936 1.15 3.18 29.80
CA ARG A 936 -0.25 3.61 30.04
C ARG A 936 -0.86 3.01 31.32
N ILE A 937 -0.67 1.72 31.54
CA ILE A 937 -1.09 1.06 32.78
C ILE A 937 0.18 0.64 33.53
N GLN A 938 0.36 1.22 34.71
CA GLN A 938 1.49 0.97 35.61
C GLN A 938 1.14 -0.15 36.60
N THR A 939 1.91 -1.24 36.59
CA THR A 939 1.76 -2.32 37.57
C THR A 939 2.61 -2.13 38.82
N GLN A 940 3.54 -1.18 38.78
CA GLN A 940 4.44 -0.80 39.87
C GLN A 940 4.44 0.73 39.99
N PRO A 941 4.84 1.30 41.15
CA PRO A 941 5.10 2.73 41.26
C PRO A 941 6.11 3.16 40.19
N LEU A 942 5.88 4.33 39.60
CA LEU A 942 6.76 4.91 38.59
C LEU A 942 8.15 5.12 39.19
N GLN A 943 9.20 4.67 38.50
CA GLN A 943 10.60 4.78 38.97
C GLN A 943 11.46 5.68 38.09
N SER A 944 11.13 5.79 36.80
CA SER A 944 11.83 6.65 35.86
C SER A 944 10.91 7.05 34.71
N ILE A 945 11.29 8.11 34.01
CA ILE A 945 10.76 8.49 32.71
C ILE A 945 11.82 8.09 31.68
N LEU A 946 11.47 7.21 30.74
CA LEU A 946 12.39 6.64 29.75
C LEU A 946 11.89 6.93 28.34
N ILE A 947 12.69 7.68 27.59
CA ILE A 947 12.38 8.21 26.27
C ILE A 947 13.39 7.69 25.26
N GLY A 948 12.94 7.43 24.03
CA GLY A 948 13.81 7.30 22.86
C GLY A 948 13.46 8.36 21.84
N MET A 949 14.47 9.00 21.24
CA MET A 949 14.24 9.97 20.18
C MET A 949 15.32 9.87 19.12
N HIS A 950 14.92 9.83 17.85
CA HIS A 950 15.83 9.77 16.72
C HIS A 950 15.20 10.48 15.53
N ASP A 951 15.99 11.25 14.80
CA ASP A 951 15.63 11.71 13.47
C ASP A 951 16.69 11.21 12.48
N TYR A 952 16.23 10.54 11.43
CA TYR A 952 17.12 9.79 10.55
C TYR A 952 17.71 10.64 9.42
N ASN A 953 17.23 11.86 9.20
CA ASN A 953 17.60 12.65 8.04
C ASN A 953 18.21 13.99 8.44
N SER A 954 17.41 14.97 8.87
CA SER A 954 17.91 16.29 9.25
C SER A 954 18.56 16.32 10.65
N GLY A 955 18.32 15.32 11.48
CA GLY A 955 18.84 15.18 12.84
C GLY A 955 18.00 15.94 13.87
N LEU A 956 18.20 15.65 15.15
CA LEU A 956 17.42 16.26 16.24
C LEU A 956 17.90 17.69 16.56
N ASP A 957 16.96 18.61 16.79
CA ASP A 957 17.20 19.88 17.48
C ASP A 957 17.02 19.68 18.99
N LEU A 958 18.11 19.34 19.69
CA LEU A 958 18.06 19.06 21.12
C LEU A 958 17.71 20.28 21.99
N ASP A 959 17.85 21.51 21.49
CA ASP A 959 17.42 22.71 22.20
C ASP A 959 15.88 22.80 22.27
N SER A 960 15.18 22.10 21.38
CA SER A 960 13.72 21.97 21.39
C SER A 960 13.18 20.84 22.28
N PHE A 961 14.06 20.07 22.95
CA PHE A 961 13.63 18.95 23.79
C PHE A 961 12.89 19.46 25.03
N GLU A 962 11.62 19.10 25.15
CA GLU A 962 10.79 19.46 26.29
C GLU A 962 10.10 18.23 26.89
N VAL A 963 10.11 18.14 28.23
CA VAL A 963 9.38 17.13 28.98
C VAL A 963 8.63 17.81 30.11
N THR A 964 7.32 17.67 30.18
CA THR A 964 6.52 18.21 31.31
C THR A 964 5.68 17.11 31.93
N ALA A 965 5.42 17.24 33.23
CA ALA A 965 4.52 16.35 33.98
C ALA A 965 3.47 17.18 34.74
N ASP A 966 2.26 16.65 34.91
CA ASP A 966 1.21 17.30 35.72
C ASP A 966 1.35 17.05 37.23
N PHE A 967 2.45 16.43 37.65
CA PHE A 967 2.85 16.19 39.03
C PHE A 967 4.30 16.64 39.28
N PRO A 968 4.69 16.92 40.54
CA PRO A 968 6.06 17.27 40.87
C PRO A 968 7.04 16.11 40.63
N VAL A 969 8.22 16.42 40.08
CA VAL A 969 9.28 15.44 39.76
C VAL A 969 10.63 15.95 40.28
N ASN A 970 11.30 15.18 41.14
CA ASN A 970 12.64 15.49 41.68
C ASN A 970 12.81 16.96 42.16
N GLY A 971 11.79 17.50 42.83
CA GLY A 971 11.77 18.87 43.35
C GLY A 971 11.29 19.94 42.37
N ALA A 972 11.13 19.63 41.07
CA ALA A 972 10.49 20.53 40.11
C ALA A 972 8.95 20.50 40.28
N PRO A 973 8.26 21.65 40.38
CA PRO A 973 6.80 21.72 40.34
C PRO A 973 6.19 21.14 39.05
N ALA A 974 4.91 20.76 39.15
CA ALA A 974 4.13 20.34 37.99
C ALA A 974 4.11 21.43 36.89
N GLY A 975 4.25 21.01 35.64
CA GLY A 975 4.29 21.87 34.46
C GLY A 975 5.66 22.48 34.15
N GLU A 976 6.67 22.30 34.99
CA GLU A 976 8.04 22.73 34.68
C GLU A 976 8.68 21.79 33.64
N ASN A 977 9.53 22.34 32.77
CA ASN A 977 10.29 21.56 31.79
C ASN A 977 11.42 20.78 32.49
N LEU A 978 11.34 19.45 32.42
CA LEU A 978 12.24 18.49 33.05
C LEU A 978 13.42 18.08 32.16
N ALA A 979 13.49 18.55 30.91
CA ALA A 979 14.49 18.10 29.94
C ALA A 979 15.95 18.18 30.43
N SER A 980 16.29 19.23 31.19
CA SER A 980 17.64 19.42 31.77
C SER A 980 18.02 18.38 32.84
N GLN A 981 17.06 17.64 33.37
CA GLN A 981 17.29 16.58 34.37
C GLN A 981 17.52 15.19 33.74
N PHE A 982 17.33 15.04 32.43
CA PHE A 982 17.52 13.76 31.74
C PHE A 982 19.01 13.47 31.50
N GLN A 983 19.37 12.20 31.64
CA GLN A 983 20.68 11.67 31.28
C GLN A 983 20.57 10.92 29.95
N SER A 984 21.48 11.21 29.01
CA SER A 984 21.58 10.43 27.77
C SER A 984 22.15 9.04 28.05
N LEU A 985 21.56 8.04 27.40
CA LEU A 985 21.93 6.64 27.43
C LEU A 985 22.30 6.17 26.00
N PRO A 986 23.09 5.09 25.85
CA PRO A 986 23.40 4.53 24.54
C PRO A 986 22.15 4.12 23.75
N GLY A 987 22.23 4.29 22.43
CA GLY A 987 21.18 3.93 21.48
C GLY A 987 20.04 4.93 21.41
N TYR A 988 20.35 6.23 21.49
CA TYR A 988 19.38 7.32 21.37
C TYR A 988 18.24 7.22 22.41
N ARG A 989 18.64 7.09 23.67
CA ARG A 989 17.73 6.99 24.81
C ARG A 989 18.06 8.05 25.86
N TRP A 990 17.05 8.49 26.59
CA TRP A 990 17.16 9.47 27.66
C TRP A 990 16.34 9.01 28.86
N GLU A 991 16.94 9.04 30.05
CA GLU A 991 16.29 8.63 31.29
C GLU A 991 16.37 9.73 32.35
N LEU A 992 15.23 10.00 32.98
CA LEU A 992 15.14 10.72 34.25
C LEU A 992 14.73 9.70 35.32
N LYS A 993 15.67 9.36 36.21
CA LYS A 993 15.38 8.52 37.39
C LYS A 993 14.72 9.35 38.47
N LEU A 994 13.64 8.84 39.05
CA LEU A 994 12.95 9.51 40.15
C LEU A 994 13.71 9.28 41.45
N ASP A 995 13.84 10.35 42.25
CA ASP A 995 14.50 10.30 43.57
C ASP A 995 13.79 9.33 44.52
N GLN A 996 12.47 9.17 44.34
CA GLN A 996 11.61 8.23 45.05
C GLN A 996 10.56 7.65 44.09
N PRO A 997 10.18 6.37 44.22
CA PRO A 997 9.10 5.80 43.41
C PRO A 997 7.77 6.52 43.66
N LEU A 998 7.02 6.84 42.59
CA LEU A 998 5.75 7.56 42.66
C LEU A 998 4.56 6.65 42.35
N ALA A 999 3.63 6.55 43.31
CA ALA A 999 2.37 5.82 43.16
C ALA A 999 1.23 6.83 42.93
N LEU A 1000 0.96 7.15 41.67
CA LEU A 1000 -0.08 8.09 41.27
C LEU A 1000 -1.34 7.31 40.85
N GLN A 1001 -2.52 7.80 41.24
CA GLN A 1001 -3.78 7.24 40.71
C GLN A 1001 -3.87 7.47 39.20
N GLN A 1002 -3.50 8.69 38.78
CA GLN A 1002 -3.36 9.10 37.39
C GLN A 1002 -2.25 10.15 37.31
N GLY A 1003 -1.50 10.16 36.22
CA GLY A 1003 -0.56 11.23 35.88
C GLY A 1003 -0.44 11.41 34.37
N LYS A 1004 0.01 12.60 33.95
CA LYS A 1004 0.28 12.94 32.56
C LYS A 1004 1.74 13.33 32.39
N VAL A 1005 2.40 12.78 31.37
CA VAL A 1005 3.70 13.22 30.86
C VAL A 1005 3.55 13.64 29.40
N VAL A 1006 4.05 14.82 29.06
CA VAL A 1006 4.14 15.32 27.68
C VAL A 1006 5.61 15.39 27.29
N VAL A 1007 5.95 14.82 26.14
CA VAL A 1007 7.29 14.87 25.55
C VAL A 1007 7.20 15.48 24.18
N LEU A 1008 8.09 16.42 23.87
CA LEU A 1008 8.17 17.11 22.59
C LEU A 1008 9.62 17.18 22.12
N ILE A 1009 9.85 16.95 20.83
CA ILE A 1009 11.14 17.14 20.17
C ILE A 1009 10.92 17.59 18.72
N LYS A 1010 11.83 18.42 18.21
CA LYS A 1010 11.90 18.79 16.79
C LYS A 1010 13.16 18.26 16.15
N ASP A 1011 13.13 18.12 14.83
CA ASP A 1011 14.34 17.99 14.02
C ASP A 1011 14.93 19.37 13.65
N GLN A 1012 16.06 19.36 12.96
CA GLN A 1012 16.76 20.57 12.49
C GLN A 1012 15.99 21.34 11.41
N GLN A 1013 14.98 20.72 10.77
CA GLN A 1013 14.07 21.40 9.85
C GLN A 1013 12.77 21.85 10.54
N GLY A 1014 12.59 21.60 11.84
CA GLY A 1014 11.43 22.02 12.62
C GLY A 1014 10.21 21.11 12.52
N ASN A 1015 10.31 19.89 11.96
CA ASN A 1015 9.25 18.90 12.10
C ASN A 1015 9.17 18.44 13.55
N GLN A 1016 7.95 18.30 14.07
CA GLN A 1016 7.72 18.06 15.48
C GLN A 1016 7.05 16.70 15.72
N SER A 1017 7.56 16.01 16.73
CA SER A 1017 6.92 14.86 17.35
C SER A 1017 6.57 15.17 18.80
N GLN A 1018 5.39 14.71 19.21
CA GLN A 1018 4.88 14.90 20.56
C GLN A 1018 4.13 13.65 21.04
N ILE A 1019 4.37 13.25 22.28
CA ILE A 1019 3.62 12.21 22.97
C ILE A 1019 2.94 12.83 24.19
N ASP A 1020 1.62 12.66 24.26
CA ASP A 1020 0.81 12.98 25.44
C ASP A 1020 0.40 11.66 26.11
N ARG A 1021 1.13 11.27 27.16
CA ARG A 1021 0.87 10.02 27.87
C ARG A 1021 0.16 10.27 29.18
N VAL A 1022 -1.09 9.82 29.25
CA VAL A 1022 -1.80 9.67 30.52
C VAL A 1022 -1.71 8.22 30.96
N PHE A 1023 -1.30 8.03 32.21
CA PHE A 1023 -1.11 6.70 32.78
C PHE A 1023 -1.81 6.57 34.13
N THR A 1024 -2.18 5.34 34.47
CA THR A 1024 -2.85 4.99 35.73
C THR A 1024 -2.17 3.79 36.38
N GLN A 1025 -2.26 3.69 37.70
CA GLN A 1025 -1.73 2.54 38.43
C GLN A 1025 -2.79 1.44 38.57
N SER A 1026 -2.47 0.21 38.13
CA SER A 1026 -3.36 -0.94 38.26
C SER A 1026 -3.47 -1.35 39.73
N GLY A 1027 -4.68 -1.34 40.31
CA GLY A 1027 -4.90 -1.83 41.68
C GLY A 1027 -5.69 -0.92 42.63
N LYS A 1028 -6.61 -0.10 42.13
CA LYS A 1028 -7.78 0.38 42.90
C LYS A 1028 -9.04 0.31 42.06
#